data_AF-A0A8H6S7X2-F1
#
_entry.id   AF-A0A8H6S7X2-F1
#
_cell.length_a   1.000
_cell.length_b   1.000
_cell.length_c   1.000
_cell.angle_alpha   90.00
_cell.angle_beta   90.00
_cell.angle_gamma   90.00
#
_symmetry.space_group_name_H-M   'P 1'
#
loop_
_entity.id
_entity.type
_entity.pdbx_description
1 polymer ?
#
loop_
_entity_poly.entity_id
_entity_poly.type
_entity_poly.pdbx_seq_one_letter_code
_entity_poly.pdbx_strand_id
1 'polypeptide(L)'
;MLYLTSDLFPVFVPFGVIGFYRYLWYLIRNPTYIAAEDVTIIVPTIDAGEEFKEAARSWLVGKPKEIIIITEEKMLKELQALADAVDPQRIRVLTVPFANKRLQMSHGIKNTTTDIIVFADDDAIWPPTLLPSVLACFEDQKVGGVGTSQRVQPVGNRMTVWEVLAAFRLTIRNIEISSSTHIDGGLPCLSGRTAAYRTIILKDPEFLHGFTHDYWLGKYQLNSGDDKFLTRWMVSHGWSTYVQVCKEAELLSTMKPNWRFLKQVLRWTRNTWRSDLRSLFMERYIWTSHPYVAYTMVDKLFNPFTLLIGPVFVARLMVASTIPVSEGGYHLPWWNILASYVVWLFATRTAKLLPHLWHRPQDIIHVPAFILFGYYFAIMKLYALCTLHETGWGTRAGIGDASAATAAAAQADTTRLEEKVAVGNAGYGGYQQPEPQQGFRQPQAYGGYNQPAQDSPFRDEMSPFRDDSGGPNTPYRDNHSDEGGAPVHGSQANSKVRVSTRRVCALNLLRRRKITDKSLPNAILHNPDFAQDSQMYTDLLDMERKLDWTMLRKKAEIQDTLGRPQSVERTLRIFLSHTVSGQAWQGPPDLTDASNFDTGEGIPAWQLKVEGRLLELPNQRTRDKSSLRKFSTFIKRMVVEFERDPALYPDTNIVEWPRSAQNPPPQLDGFTIRRQGDMPTKLRVLLDIAHFPEQYRLAPELSEILGVKEDSRVNVLQGMWNYIKTQGLQDKSDRRQIRANDQLRAIAGMEIIPFQKLPEILNRWLAAPLPIVLHYTIDPMQSAPDRPMAWDVQIKMEDPSVKQKIGILLQNNKESTLELAKLDENIVTHAQSLQNSHMKRTFLQSFADDPQRFIQTWLESQSRDLETVLGSGTSDGLTIRQEELRRSEFFHLPWVEEAVAIQEGQRLAHRASTQPA
;
A
#
# COMPACT_ATOMS: atom_id res chain seq x y z
N MET A 1 -8.79 -9.85 -29.52
CA MET A 1 -9.74 -10.21 -30.61
C MET A 1 -10.49 -11.47 -30.23
N LEU A 2 -11.62 -11.77 -30.90
CA LEU A 2 -12.26 -13.09 -30.86
C LEU A 2 -11.84 -13.84 -32.13
N TYR A 3 -11.11 -14.95 -31.99
CA TYR A 3 -11.08 -16.00 -33.00
C TYR A 3 -11.74 -17.23 -32.39
N LEU A 4 -12.83 -17.66 -33.01
CA LEU A 4 -13.65 -18.80 -32.62
C LEU A 4 -13.80 -19.70 -33.86
N THR A 5 -13.96 -21.01 -33.62
CA THR A 5 -14.07 -22.10 -34.60
C THR A 5 -12.85 -22.35 -35.51
N SER A 6 -12.21 -23.51 -35.30
CA SER A 6 -11.42 -24.26 -36.29
C SER A 6 -11.60 -25.78 -36.07
N ASP A 7 -12.83 -26.22 -36.29
CA ASP A 7 -13.25 -27.52 -36.88
C ASP A 7 -12.82 -28.88 -36.29
N LEU A 8 -11.99 -28.98 -35.24
CA LEU A 8 -11.70 -30.25 -34.56
C LEU A 8 -12.11 -30.26 -33.08
N PHE A 9 -13.24 -30.90 -32.82
CA PHE A 9 -13.95 -31.03 -31.53
C PHE A 9 -13.46 -32.26 -30.74
N PRO A 10 -13.65 -32.33 -29.40
CA PRO A 10 -13.21 -31.34 -28.42
C PRO A 10 -12.44 -31.98 -27.24
N VAL A 11 -11.40 -31.33 -26.73
CA VAL A 11 -11.00 -31.50 -25.31
C VAL A 11 -11.26 -30.19 -24.60
N PHE A 12 -12.49 -30.05 -24.11
CA PHE A 12 -12.89 -28.95 -23.25
C PHE A 12 -12.26 -29.19 -21.86
N VAL A 13 -10.97 -28.85 -21.70
CA VAL A 13 -10.33 -28.82 -20.39
C VAL A 13 -11.14 -27.87 -19.52
N PRO A 14 -11.86 -28.35 -18.49
CA PRO A 14 -12.68 -27.46 -17.69
C PRO A 14 -11.76 -26.50 -16.95
N PHE A 15 -12.05 -25.20 -16.97
CA PHE A 15 -11.43 -24.27 -16.01
C PHE A 15 -11.66 -24.71 -14.55
N GLY A 16 -12.65 -25.58 -14.31
CA GLY A 16 -12.83 -26.32 -13.06
C GLY A 16 -11.67 -27.24 -12.66
N VAL A 17 -10.77 -27.67 -13.55
CA VAL A 17 -9.54 -28.42 -13.18
C VAL A 17 -8.48 -27.49 -12.59
N ILE A 18 -8.32 -26.28 -13.16
CA ILE A 18 -7.52 -25.21 -12.54
C ILE A 18 -8.17 -24.77 -11.22
N GLY A 19 -9.50 -24.70 -11.17
CA GLY A 19 -10.26 -24.50 -9.92
C GLY A 19 -10.03 -25.59 -8.88
N PHE A 20 -9.97 -26.87 -9.29
CA PHE A 20 -9.73 -28.03 -8.43
C PHE A 20 -8.31 -28.01 -7.85
N TYR A 21 -7.30 -27.67 -8.66
CA TYR A 21 -5.93 -27.46 -8.21
C TYR A 21 -5.82 -26.30 -7.19
N ARG A 22 -6.55 -25.20 -7.42
CA ARG A 22 -6.60 -24.05 -6.48
C ARG A 22 -7.45 -24.31 -5.23
N TYR A 23 -8.31 -25.34 -5.21
CA TYR A 23 -9.11 -25.74 -4.05
C TYR A 23 -8.30 -26.44 -2.93
N LEU A 24 -7.03 -26.75 -3.19
CA LEU A 24 -6.21 -27.63 -2.37
C LEU A 24 -5.27 -26.91 -1.37
N TRP A 25 -5.32 -25.58 -1.28
CA TRP A 25 -4.39 -24.75 -0.50
C TRP A 25 -5.07 -23.92 0.60
N TYR A 26 -5.67 -24.60 1.59
CA TYR A 26 -6.18 -23.95 2.81
C TYR A 26 -5.09 -23.85 3.89
N LEU A 27 -4.17 -22.88 3.75
CA LEU A 27 -3.24 -22.51 4.83
C LEU A 27 -3.92 -21.53 5.80
N ILE A 28 -4.68 -22.06 6.76
CA ILE A 28 -5.16 -21.27 7.90
C ILE A 28 -3.95 -20.84 8.73
N ARG A 29 -3.55 -19.57 8.59
CA ARG A 29 -2.60 -18.94 9.52
C ARG A 29 -3.32 -18.64 10.83
N ASN A 30 -2.64 -18.84 11.96
CA ASN A 30 -3.12 -18.35 13.24
C ASN A 30 -3.17 -16.81 13.20
N PRO A 31 -4.30 -16.17 13.55
CA PRO A 31 -4.40 -14.72 13.58
C PRO A 31 -3.49 -14.12 14.67
N THR A 32 -2.93 -12.96 14.39
CA THR A 32 -2.21 -12.12 15.38
C THR A 32 -3.16 -11.16 16.11
N TYR A 33 -4.29 -10.81 15.48
CA TYR A 33 -5.35 -10.00 16.09
C TYR A 33 -6.10 -10.78 17.18
N ILE A 34 -6.36 -10.14 18.30
CA ILE A 34 -7.04 -10.70 19.47
C ILE A 34 -8.44 -10.10 19.56
N ALA A 35 -9.48 -10.93 19.41
CA ALA A 35 -10.88 -10.44 19.37
C ALA A 35 -11.29 -9.60 20.59
N ALA A 36 -10.72 -9.89 21.77
CA ALA A 36 -10.99 -9.15 23.02
C ALA A 36 -10.39 -7.74 23.06
N GLU A 37 -9.47 -7.40 22.16
CA GLU A 37 -8.77 -6.10 22.09
C GLU A 37 -9.05 -5.37 20.76
N ASP A 38 -9.05 -6.11 19.65
CA ASP A 38 -9.05 -5.60 18.28
C ASP A 38 -10.43 -5.59 17.59
N VAL A 39 -11.48 -6.18 18.17
CA VAL A 39 -12.80 -6.33 17.53
C VAL A 39 -13.93 -5.66 18.29
N THR A 40 -14.66 -4.79 17.59
CA THR A 40 -16.01 -4.33 17.97
C THR A 40 -17.04 -4.85 16.98
N ILE A 41 -18.13 -5.41 17.49
CA ILE A 41 -19.27 -5.84 16.68
C ILE A 41 -20.29 -4.69 16.60
N ILE A 42 -20.86 -4.40 15.44
CA ILE A 42 -21.86 -3.35 15.24
C ILE A 42 -23.16 -3.96 14.69
N VAL A 43 -24.27 -3.72 15.40
CA VAL A 43 -25.58 -4.37 15.19
C VAL A 43 -26.67 -3.29 15.05
N PRO A 44 -27.01 -2.88 13.82
CA PRO A 44 -28.08 -1.93 13.55
C PRO A 44 -29.45 -2.65 13.50
N THR A 45 -30.23 -2.59 14.57
CA THR A 45 -31.57 -3.20 14.64
C THR A 45 -32.65 -2.21 15.08
N ILE A 46 -33.92 -2.58 14.85
CA ILE A 46 -35.14 -1.88 15.25
C ILE A 46 -36.22 -2.89 15.70
N ASP A 47 -35.80 -4.07 16.16
CA ASP A 47 -36.65 -5.26 16.36
C ASP A 47 -36.21 -5.98 17.65
N ALA A 48 -37.13 -6.27 18.55
CA ALA A 48 -36.86 -6.66 19.93
C ALA A 48 -37.22 -8.14 20.21
N GLY A 49 -36.88 -9.03 19.28
CA GLY A 49 -37.20 -10.46 19.36
C GLY A 49 -36.21 -11.29 20.18
N GLU A 50 -36.67 -12.41 20.74
CA GLU A 50 -35.81 -13.38 21.46
C GLU A 50 -34.70 -13.98 20.57
N GLU A 51 -34.90 -14.04 19.24
CA GLU A 51 -33.87 -14.43 18.25
C GLU A 51 -32.55 -13.66 18.46
N PHE A 52 -32.63 -12.37 18.86
CA PHE A 52 -31.48 -11.54 19.17
C PHE A 52 -30.61 -12.10 20.31
N LYS A 53 -31.21 -12.70 21.36
CA LYS A 53 -30.45 -13.24 22.50
C LYS A 53 -29.63 -14.46 22.11
N GLU A 54 -30.12 -15.28 21.19
CA GLU A 54 -29.38 -16.43 20.66
C GLU A 54 -28.19 -15.96 19.81
N ALA A 55 -28.42 -15.00 18.90
CA ALA A 55 -27.38 -14.40 18.09
C ALA A 55 -26.31 -13.71 18.97
N ALA A 56 -26.71 -12.85 19.91
CA ALA A 56 -25.81 -12.15 20.82
C ALA A 56 -24.96 -13.08 21.69
N ARG A 57 -25.54 -14.17 22.22
CA ARG A 57 -24.78 -15.22 22.92
C ARG A 57 -23.75 -15.88 22.01
N SER A 58 -24.09 -16.16 20.75
CA SER A 58 -23.15 -16.75 19.79
C SER A 58 -21.96 -15.82 19.49
N TRP A 59 -22.19 -14.51 19.43
CA TRP A 59 -21.13 -13.50 19.24
C TRP A 59 -20.18 -13.43 20.44
N LEU A 60 -20.73 -13.48 21.65
CA LEU A 60 -19.96 -13.41 22.90
C LEU A 60 -19.02 -14.62 23.10
N VAL A 61 -19.32 -15.79 22.53
CA VAL A 61 -18.38 -16.95 22.52
C VAL A 61 -17.04 -16.59 21.87
N GLY A 62 -17.06 -15.73 20.85
CA GLY A 62 -15.85 -15.20 20.20
C GLY A 62 -15.07 -14.17 21.03
N LYS A 63 -15.57 -13.79 22.22
CA LYS A 63 -15.00 -12.81 23.15
C LYS A 63 -14.59 -11.47 22.51
N PRO A 64 -15.49 -10.78 21.76
CA PRO A 64 -15.24 -9.43 21.25
C PRO A 64 -15.00 -8.44 22.41
N LYS A 65 -14.33 -7.32 22.14
CA LYS A 65 -14.11 -6.24 23.12
C LYS A 65 -15.43 -5.63 23.61
N GLU A 66 -16.25 -5.19 22.66
CA GLU A 66 -17.57 -4.57 22.92
C GLU A 66 -18.56 -4.87 21.76
N ILE A 67 -19.86 -4.79 22.06
CA ILE A 67 -20.96 -4.95 21.10
C ILE A 67 -21.80 -3.66 21.02
N ILE A 68 -21.62 -3.00 19.89
CA ILE A 68 -22.27 -1.87 19.21
C ILE A 68 -23.76 -2.02 18.83
N ILE A 69 -24.75 -2.11 19.73
CA ILE A 69 -26.16 -2.05 19.29
C ILE A 69 -26.53 -0.59 18.97
N ILE A 70 -27.12 -0.33 17.80
CA ILE A 70 -27.70 1.00 17.48
C ILE A 70 -29.14 0.87 17.00
N THR A 71 -30.05 1.61 17.62
CA THR A 71 -31.50 1.54 17.38
C THR A 71 -32.16 2.92 17.34
N GLU A 72 -33.47 2.99 17.11
CA GLU A 72 -34.26 4.24 17.24
C GLU A 72 -34.58 4.51 18.71
N GLU A 73 -34.61 5.78 19.12
CA GLU A 73 -34.91 6.23 20.50
C GLU A 73 -36.15 5.57 21.12
N LYS A 74 -37.22 5.33 20.33
CA LYS A 74 -38.44 4.65 20.78
C LYS A 74 -38.20 3.22 21.28
N MET A 75 -37.22 2.52 20.69
CA MET A 75 -36.90 1.11 20.98
C MET A 75 -35.80 0.93 22.03
N LEU A 76 -35.20 2.03 22.53
CA LEU A 76 -34.09 2.00 23.49
C LEU A 76 -34.43 1.16 24.73
N LYS A 77 -35.61 1.35 25.32
CA LYS A 77 -35.99 0.67 26.57
C LYS A 77 -36.07 -0.86 26.41
N GLU A 78 -36.56 -1.33 25.26
CA GLU A 78 -36.71 -2.76 24.99
C GLU A 78 -35.36 -3.40 24.66
N LEU A 79 -34.56 -2.77 23.79
CA LEU A 79 -33.25 -3.29 23.39
C LEU A 79 -32.19 -3.17 24.50
N GLN A 80 -32.27 -2.18 25.40
CA GLN A 80 -31.43 -2.14 26.59
C GLN A 80 -31.76 -3.29 27.54
N ALA A 81 -33.05 -3.57 27.81
CA ALA A 81 -33.44 -4.72 28.62
C ALA A 81 -33.01 -6.07 28.00
N LEU A 82 -32.99 -6.19 26.67
CA LEU A 82 -32.46 -7.36 25.96
C LEU A 82 -30.92 -7.47 26.05
N ALA A 83 -30.20 -6.35 26.00
CA ALA A 83 -28.74 -6.29 26.18
C ALA A 83 -28.34 -6.67 27.61
N ASP A 84 -28.99 -6.07 28.61
CA ASP A 84 -28.73 -6.30 30.04
C ASP A 84 -29.02 -7.76 30.45
N ALA A 85 -29.99 -8.40 29.79
CA ALA A 85 -30.32 -9.82 29.97
C ALA A 85 -29.34 -10.80 29.28
N VAL A 86 -28.28 -10.29 28.62
CA VAL A 86 -27.24 -11.10 27.96
C VAL A 86 -25.85 -10.79 28.51
N ASP A 87 -25.37 -9.54 28.43
CA ASP A 87 -24.09 -9.08 29.02
C ASP A 87 -24.06 -7.53 29.10
N PRO A 88 -24.38 -6.93 30.27
CA PRO A 88 -24.38 -5.47 30.45
C PRO A 88 -22.97 -4.86 30.55
N GLN A 89 -21.90 -5.66 30.58
CA GLN A 89 -20.52 -5.15 30.59
C GLN A 89 -19.95 -5.01 29.17
N ARG A 90 -20.34 -5.91 28.25
CA ARG A 90 -19.85 -5.91 26.86
C ARG A 90 -20.83 -5.31 25.86
N ILE A 91 -22.13 -5.34 26.12
CA ILE A 91 -23.15 -4.86 25.18
C ILE A 91 -23.55 -3.42 25.55
N ARG A 92 -23.41 -2.50 24.59
CA ARG A 92 -23.77 -1.09 24.73
C ARG A 92 -24.84 -0.75 23.70
N VAL A 93 -25.94 -0.12 24.13
CA VAL A 93 -26.99 0.38 23.23
C VAL A 93 -26.78 1.88 22.99
N LEU A 94 -26.85 2.28 21.73
CA LEU A 94 -26.86 3.67 21.28
C LEU A 94 -28.14 3.95 20.49
N THR A 95 -28.55 5.21 20.44
CA THR A 95 -29.72 5.65 19.68
C THR A 95 -29.36 6.52 18.49
N VAL A 96 -30.28 6.55 17.52
CA VAL A 96 -30.43 7.60 16.50
C VAL A 96 -31.89 8.09 16.51
N PRO A 97 -32.18 9.34 16.12
CA PRO A 97 -33.53 9.90 16.19
C PRO A 97 -34.54 9.24 15.23
N PHE A 98 -34.06 8.58 14.16
CA PHE A 98 -34.90 7.93 13.14
C PHE A 98 -34.28 6.60 12.66
N ALA A 99 -35.11 5.57 12.51
CA ALA A 99 -34.75 4.26 11.98
C ALA A 99 -34.18 4.33 10.54
N ASN A 100 -32.85 4.20 10.41
CA ASN A 100 -32.15 4.15 9.14
C ASN A 100 -30.85 3.34 9.29
N LYS A 101 -30.77 2.15 8.69
CA LYS A 101 -29.62 1.23 8.85
C LYS A 101 -28.28 1.91 8.56
N ARG A 102 -28.18 2.81 7.57
CA ARG A 102 -26.92 3.50 7.26
C ARG A 102 -26.54 4.56 8.31
N LEU A 103 -27.50 5.28 8.86
CA LEU A 103 -27.24 6.22 9.97
C LEU A 103 -26.88 5.46 11.26
N GLN A 104 -27.57 4.35 11.55
CA GLN A 104 -27.27 3.45 12.67
C GLN A 104 -25.82 2.92 12.58
N MET A 105 -25.42 2.40 11.42
CA MET A 105 -24.05 1.95 11.15
C MET A 105 -23.03 3.09 11.26
N SER A 106 -23.30 4.27 10.68
CA SER A 106 -22.43 5.45 10.75
C SER A 106 -22.21 5.90 12.20
N HIS A 107 -23.26 5.94 13.02
CA HIS A 107 -23.16 6.26 14.45
C HIS A 107 -22.34 5.21 15.22
N GLY A 108 -22.51 3.92 14.91
CA GLY A 108 -21.67 2.85 15.45
C GLY A 108 -20.18 2.99 15.10
N ILE A 109 -19.86 3.28 13.83
CA ILE A 109 -18.47 3.49 13.37
C ILE A 109 -17.83 4.67 14.11
N LYS A 110 -18.54 5.81 14.21
CA LYS A 110 -18.08 7.00 14.98
C LYS A 110 -17.75 6.63 16.44
N ASN A 111 -18.51 5.73 17.06
CA ASN A 111 -18.40 5.33 18.47
C ASN A 111 -17.47 4.13 18.75
N THR A 112 -16.84 3.54 17.73
CA THR A 112 -15.97 2.36 17.87
C THR A 112 -14.53 2.73 18.19
N THR A 113 -13.83 1.92 19.01
CA THR A 113 -12.44 2.18 19.46
C THR A 113 -11.39 1.19 18.93
N THR A 114 -11.79 0.17 18.18
CA THR A 114 -10.96 -0.99 17.80
C THR A 114 -10.45 -0.93 16.36
N ASP A 115 -9.47 -1.77 16.01
CA ASP A 115 -8.86 -1.79 14.66
C ASP A 115 -9.71 -2.52 13.61
N ILE A 116 -10.60 -3.45 14.03
CA ILE A 116 -11.54 -4.19 13.18
C ILE A 116 -13.00 -3.98 13.64
N ILE A 117 -13.86 -3.55 12.72
CA ILE A 117 -15.32 -3.51 12.87
C ILE A 117 -15.91 -4.76 12.23
N VAL A 118 -16.83 -5.44 12.93
CA VAL A 118 -17.65 -6.51 12.35
C VAL A 118 -19.11 -6.09 12.37
N PHE A 119 -19.72 -5.87 11.20
CA PHE A 119 -21.17 -5.69 11.14
C PHE A 119 -21.87 -7.03 11.26
N ALA A 120 -22.99 -7.08 11.98
CA ALA A 120 -23.90 -8.23 12.03
C ALA A 120 -25.37 -7.78 11.86
N ASP A 121 -26.18 -8.58 11.15
CA ASP A 121 -27.64 -8.47 11.21
C ASP A 121 -28.16 -9.17 12.49
N ASP A 122 -29.37 -8.82 12.93
CA ASP A 122 -29.99 -9.24 14.19
C ASP A 122 -30.35 -10.75 14.28
N ASP A 123 -30.36 -11.47 13.15
CA ASP A 123 -30.64 -12.92 13.05
C ASP A 123 -29.40 -13.81 12.79
N ALA A 124 -28.19 -13.26 12.84
CA ALA A 124 -26.96 -13.95 12.43
C ALA A 124 -26.26 -14.73 13.57
N ILE A 125 -26.50 -16.03 13.66
CA ILE A 125 -25.88 -16.95 14.63
C ILE A 125 -24.50 -17.42 14.13
N TRP A 126 -23.46 -17.29 14.96
CA TRP A 126 -22.07 -17.61 14.61
C TRP A 126 -21.57 -18.93 15.22
N PRO A 127 -20.77 -19.74 14.49
CA PRO A 127 -19.99 -20.80 15.11
C PRO A 127 -18.84 -20.22 15.97
N PRO A 128 -18.37 -20.91 17.03
CA PRO A 128 -17.32 -20.42 17.93
C PRO A 128 -16.01 -20.02 17.25
N THR A 129 -15.72 -20.60 16.08
CA THR A 129 -14.49 -20.40 15.31
C THR A 129 -14.57 -19.29 14.26
N LEU A 130 -15.71 -18.57 14.15
CA LEU A 130 -15.91 -17.55 13.11
C LEU A 130 -14.94 -16.37 13.25
N LEU A 131 -14.84 -15.76 14.43
CA LEU A 131 -13.96 -14.60 14.62
C LEU A 131 -12.48 -14.94 14.34
N PRO A 132 -11.87 -16.02 14.88
CA PRO A 132 -10.51 -16.41 14.51
C PRO A 132 -10.31 -16.64 13.00
N SER A 133 -11.29 -17.28 12.33
CA SER A 133 -11.22 -17.58 10.90
C SER A 133 -11.31 -16.33 10.02
N VAL A 134 -12.12 -15.35 10.43
CA VAL A 134 -12.26 -14.05 9.76
C VAL A 134 -11.05 -13.15 10.05
N LEU A 135 -10.53 -13.14 11.28
CA LEU A 135 -9.36 -12.34 11.66
C LEU A 135 -8.08 -12.78 10.96
N ALA A 136 -7.90 -14.08 10.70
CA ALA A 136 -6.76 -14.60 9.96
C ALA A 136 -6.60 -14.00 8.54
N CYS A 137 -7.69 -13.49 7.95
CA CYS A 137 -7.66 -12.83 6.65
C CYS A 137 -7.08 -11.40 6.71
N PHE A 138 -7.08 -10.74 7.87
CA PHE A 138 -6.51 -9.39 8.05
C PHE A 138 -5.00 -9.39 8.33
N GLU A 139 -4.34 -10.55 8.30
CA GLU A 139 -2.87 -10.62 8.31
C GLU A 139 -2.27 -9.96 7.06
N ASP A 140 -2.92 -10.11 5.89
CA ASP A 140 -2.61 -9.29 4.72
C ASP A 140 -3.15 -7.87 4.91
N GLN A 141 -2.23 -6.91 4.88
CA GLN A 141 -2.55 -5.49 5.03
C GLN A 141 -3.39 -4.94 3.85
N LYS A 142 -3.39 -5.58 2.68
CA LYS A 142 -4.23 -5.20 1.53
C LYS A 142 -5.71 -5.57 1.71
N VAL A 143 -6.03 -6.55 2.56
CA VAL A 143 -7.42 -6.97 2.79
C VAL A 143 -8.13 -5.91 3.63
N GLY A 144 -9.08 -5.20 3.01
CA GLY A 144 -9.89 -4.17 3.66
C GLY A 144 -11.21 -4.67 4.24
N GLY A 145 -11.79 -5.72 3.64
CA GLY A 145 -13.05 -6.34 4.08
C GLY A 145 -13.14 -7.85 3.84
N VAL A 146 -13.76 -8.56 4.78
CA VAL A 146 -13.82 -10.03 4.83
C VAL A 146 -15.26 -10.50 5.07
N GLY A 147 -15.74 -11.41 4.24
CA GLY A 147 -17.06 -12.03 4.33
C GLY A 147 -17.03 -13.52 4.73
N THR A 148 -18.22 -14.07 4.93
CA THR A 148 -18.47 -15.41 5.45
C THR A 148 -19.41 -16.23 4.55
N SER A 149 -19.26 -17.55 4.56
CA SER A 149 -20.26 -18.49 4.04
C SER A 149 -21.54 -18.43 4.89
N GLN A 150 -22.69 -18.71 4.27
CA GLN A 150 -24.01 -18.60 4.91
C GLN A 150 -24.90 -19.81 4.63
N ARG A 151 -25.60 -20.27 5.67
CA ARG A 151 -26.59 -21.35 5.63
C ARG A 151 -27.89 -20.89 6.30
N VAL A 152 -29.03 -21.41 5.85
CA VAL A 152 -30.34 -21.06 6.43
C VAL A 152 -30.57 -21.85 7.70
N GLN A 153 -30.90 -21.14 8.79
CA GLN A 153 -31.50 -21.75 9.98
C GLN A 153 -33.02 -21.84 9.78
N PRO A 154 -33.66 -23.01 9.97
CA PRO A 154 -35.11 -23.11 9.93
C PRO A 154 -35.75 -22.45 11.15
N VAL A 155 -36.87 -21.78 10.96
CA VAL A 155 -37.64 -21.13 12.05
C VAL A 155 -38.44 -22.16 12.88
N GLY A 156 -38.59 -23.39 12.41
CA GLY A 156 -39.23 -24.48 13.13
C GLY A 156 -38.68 -25.86 12.76
N ASN A 157 -39.32 -26.93 13.23
CA ASN A 157 -38.83 -28.31 13.16
C ASN A 157 -38.52 -28.84 11.73
N ARG A 158 -39.02 -28.18 10.68
CA ARG A 158 -38.70 -28.45 9.27
C ARG A 158 -38.68 -27.12 8.49
N MET A 159 -37.80 -27.01 7.51
CA MET A 159 -37.81 -25.90 6.56
C MET A 159 -39.11 -25.91 5.73
N THR A 160 -39.75 -24.75 5.59
CA THR A 160 -40.79 -24.51 4.58
C THR A 160 -40.19 -24.45 3.17
N VAL A 161 -41.05 -24.56 2.15
CA VAL A 161 -40.66 -24.36 0.74
C VAL A 161 -39.91 -23.03 0.54
N TRP A 162 -40.31 -21.97 1.24
CA TRP A 162 -39.67 -20.65 1.16
C TRP A 162 -38.25 -20.64 1.73
N GLU A 163 -38.02 -21.32 2.85
CA GLU A 163 -36.68 -21.48 3.44
C GLU A 163 -35.77 -22.38 2.58
N VAL A 164 -36.31 -23.46 1.99
CA VAL A 164 -35.54 -24.31 1.06
C VAL A 164 -35.15 -23.53 -0.22
N LEU A 165 -36.08 -22.76 -0.79
CA LEU A 165 -35.78 -21.86 -1.92
C LEU A 165 -34.73 -20.80 -1.56
N ALA A 166 -34.70 -20.33 -0.31
CA ALA A 166 -33.66 -19.43 0.19
C ALA A 166 -32.30 -20.14 0.35
N ALA A 167 -32.30 -21.38 0.87
CA ALA A 167 -31.09 -22.18 1.09
C ALA A 167 -30.41 -22.62 -0.21
N PHE A 168 -31.20 -23.01 -1.22
CA PHE A 168 -30.73 -23.25 -2.58
C PHE A 168 -30.03 -22.01 -3.17
N ARG A 169 -30.60 -20.81 -2.97
CA ARG A 169 -29.98 -19.55 -3.42
C ARG A 169 -28.70 -19.19 -2.66
N LEU A 170 -28.65 -19.40 -1.35
CA LEU A 170 -27.43 -19.17 -0.56
C LEU A 170 -26.32 -20.15 -0.95
N THR A 171 -26.65 -21.43 -1.18
CA THR A 171 -25.68 -22.44 -1.65
C THR A 171 -25.07 -22.03 -2.99
N ILE A 172 -25.90 -21.64 -3.97
CA ILE A 172 -25.41 -21.14 -5.27
C ILE A 172 -24.54 -19.87 -5.08
N ARG A 173 -24.95 -18.93 -4.22
CA ARG A 173 -24.14 -17.75 -3.90
C ARG A 173 -22.79 -18.12 -3.29
N ASN A 174 -22.74 -19.04 -2.33
CA ASN A 174 -21.50 -19.49 -1.68
C ASN A 174 -20.50 -20.06 -2.70
N ILE A 175 -20.99 -20.84 -3.67
CA ILE A 175 -20.18 -21.38 -4.79
C ILE A 175 -19.68 -20.23 -5.68
N GLU A 176 -20.55 -19.30 -6.07
CA GLU A 176 -20.19 -18.17 -6.93
C GLU A 176 -19.15 -17.23 -6.28
N ILE A 177 -19.34 -16.84 -5.02
CA ILE A 177 -18.41 -15.96 -4.30
C ILE A 177 -17.09 -16.67 -3.96
N SER A 178 -17.12 -17.97 -3.67
CA SER A 178 -15.89 -18.77 -3.57
C SER A 178 -15.12 -18.74 -4.89
N SER A 179 -15.80 -19.04 -6.01
CA SER A 179 -15.14 -19.09 -7.33
C SER A 179 -14.51 -17.75 -7.75
N SER A 180 -15.20 -16.62 -7.50
CA SER A 180 -14.67 -15.30 -7.85
C SER A 180 -13.53 -14.86 -6.94
N THR A 181 -13.71 -14.97 -5.62
CA THR A 181 -12.66 -14.63 -4.64
C THR A 181 -11.36 -15.39 -4.91
N HIS A 182 -11.45 -16.67 -5.29
CA HIS A 182 -10.27 -17.43 -5.69
C HIS A 182 -9.76 -17.03 -7.08
N ILE A 183 -10.61 -16.91 -8.11
CA ILE A 183 -10.16 -16.67 -9.49
C ILE A 183 -9.38 -15.36 -9.63
N ASP A 184 -9.97 -14.21 -9.27
CA ASP A 184 -9.39 -12.86 -9.48
C ASP A 184 -9.32 -11.99 -8.21
N GLY A 185 -9.52 -12.57 -7.02
CA GLY A 185 -9.44 -11.85 -5.75
C GLY A 185 -10.62 -10.90 -5.48
N GLY A 186 -11.66 -10.95 -6.32
CA GLY A 186 -12.80 -10.04 -6.25
C GLY A 186 -14.13 -10.75 -5.96
N LEU A 187 -15.16 -9.94 -5.71
CA LEU A 187 -16.52 -10.41 -5.48
C LEU A 187 -17.54 -9.29 -5.72
N PRO A 188 -18.81 -9.61 -6.08
CA PRO A 188 -19.82 -8.60 -6.36
C PRO A 188 -20.55 -8.07 -5.11
N CYS A 189 -20.46 -8.74 -3.95
CA CYS A 189 -21.12 -8.33 -2.69
C CYS A 189 -20.61 -9.12 -1.47
N LEU A 190 -19.92 -8.47 -0.53
CA LEU A 190 -19.83 -8.93 0.86
C LEU A 190 -21.24 -8.98 1.46
N SER A 191 -21.46 -9.74 2.54
CA SER A 191 -22.81 -9.94 3.07
C SER A 191 -23.14 -8.99 4.21
N GLY A 192 -24.29 -8.31 4.16
CA GLY A 192 -24.78 -7.49 5.28
C GLY A 192 -24.99 -8.28 6.59
N ARG A 193 -25.23 -9.60 6.49
CA ARG A 193 -25.46 -10.49 7.64
C ARG A 193 -24.29 -10.59 8.59
N THR A 194 -23.09 -10.72 8.05
CA THR A 194 -21.84 -10.64 8.79
C THR A 194 -20.73 -10.32 7.79
N ALA A 195 -20.03 -9.22 8.03
CA ALA A 195 -18.81 -8.87 7.31
C ALA A 195 -17.91 -8.00 8.20
N ALA A 196 -16.63 -8.32 8.20
CA ALA A 196 -15.60 -7.60 8.93
C ALA A 196 -14.88 -6.61 8.02
N TYR A 197 -14.42 -5.49 8.57
CA TYR A 197 -13.74 -4.41 7.87
C TYR A 197 -12.70 -3.74 8.76
N ARG A 198 -11.64 -3.18 8.17
CA ARG A 198 -10.69 -2.35 8.91
C ARG A 198 -11.32 -1.02 9.31
N THR A 199 -11.29 -0.69 10.60
CA THR A 199 -11.90 0.54 11.16
C THR A 199 -11.35 1.81 10.51
N ILE A 200 -10.07 1.83 10.13
CA ILE A 200 -9.44 2.97 9.46
C ILE A 200 -10.12 3.34 8.13
N ILE A 201 -10.67 2.37 7.39
CA ILE A 201 -11.36 2.63 6.11
C ILE A 201 -12.77 3.18 6.38
N LEU A 202 -13.44 2.69 7.43
CA LEU A 202 -14.80 3.10 7.77
C LEU A 202 -14.84 4.45 8.49
N LYS A 203 -13.78 4.83 9.20
CA LYS A 203 -13.65 6.14 9.87
C LYS A 203 -13.22 7.28 8.95
N ASP A 204 -12.93 7.00 7.68
CA ASP A 204 -12.63 8.02 6.69
C ASP A 204 -13.82 9.01 6.57
N PRO A 205 -13.62 10.33 6.69
CA PRO A 205 -14.68 11.31 6.53
C PRO A 205 -15.38 11.24 5.17
N GLU A 206 -14.66 10.92 4.09
CA GLU A 206 -15.23 10.78 2.75
C GLU A 206 -16.08 9.52 2.65
N PHE A 207 -15.65 8.40 3.28
CA PHE A 207 -16.48 7.20 3.41
C PHE A 207 -17.78 7.50 4.17
N LEU A 208 -17.70 8.13 5.35
CA LEU A 208 -18.87 8.40 6.19
C LEU A 208 -19.87 9.34 5.50
N HIS A 209 -19.37 10.34 4.79
CA HIS A 209 -20.20 11.23 3.96
C HIS A 209 -20.83 10.47 2.78
N GLY A 210 -20.03 9.78 1.95
CA GLY A 210 -20.52 9.05 0.78
C GLY A 210 -21.45 7.88 1.10
N PHE A 211 -21.23 7.19 2.22
CA PHE A 211 -22.08 6.09 2.68
C PHE A 211 -23.47 6.58 3.08
N THR A 212 -23.57 7.77 3.68
CA THR A 212 -24.85 8.37 4.09
C THR A 212 -25.54 9.11 2.93
N HIS A 213 -24.78 9.78 2.06
CA HIS A 213 -25.27 10.59 0.94
C HIS A 213 -25.21 9.85 -0.42
N ASP A 214 -25.55 8.56 -0.42
CA ASP A 214 -25.58 7.71 -1.62
C ASP A 214 -26.91 7.85 -2.36
N TYR A 215 -26.93 8.57 -3.48
CA TYR A 215 -28.11 8.77 -4.33
C TYR A 215 -28.06 7.93 -5.61
N TRP A 216 -29.15 7.23 -5.93
CA TRP A 216 -29.37 6.66 -7.25
C TRP A 216 -29.84 7.74 -8.24
N LEU A 217 -29.15 7.83 -9.38
CA LEU A 217 -29.35 8.85 -10.41
C LEU A 217 -29.39 10.29 -9.86
N GLY A 218 -28.63 10.58 -8.80
CA GLY A 218 -28.58 11.89 -8.15
C GLY A 218 -29.87 12.33 -7.43
N LYS A 219 -30.93 11.50 -7.42
CA LYS A 219 -32.28 11.87 -6.97
C LYS A 219 -32.82 11.02 -5.83
N TYR A 220 -32.56 9.71 -5.82
CA TYR A 220 -33.19 8.77 -4.89
C TYR A 220 -32.19 8.25 -3.86
N GLN A 221 -32.23 8.74 -2.61
CA GLN A 221 -31.29 8.34 -1.56
C GLN A 221 -31.46 6.86 -1.19
N LEU A 222 -30.35 6.16 -0.97
CA LEU A 222 -30.29 4.70 -0.81
C LEU A 222 -30.26 4.22 0.65
N ASN A 223 -31.42 4.16 1.30
CA ASN A 223 -31.60 3.55 2.63
C ASN A 223 -31.36 2.03 2.71
N SER A 224 -30.96 1.36 1.63
CA SER A 224 -30.54 -0.05 1.67
C SER A 224 -29.51 -0.39 0.59
N GLY A 225 -28.77 -1.50 0.78
CA GLY A 225 -27.60 -1.82 -0.04
C GLY A 225 -26.31 -1.27 0.57
N ASP A 226 -26.31 -1.14 1.89
CA ASP A 226 -25.18 -0.95 2.79
C ASP A 226 -24.00 -1.87 2.45
N ASP A 227 -24.27 -3.16 2.31
CA ASP A 227 -23.31 -4.21 1.93
C ASP A 227 -22.71 -4.02 0.52
N LYS A 228 -23.56 -3.65 -0.44
CA LYS A 228 -23.16 -3.27 -1.80
C LYS A 228 -22.32 -2.00 -1.84
N PHE A 229 -22.64 -0.97 -1.04
CA PHE A 229 -21.80 0.24 -0.95
C PHE A 229 -20.43 -0.08 -0.38
N LEU A 230 -20.37 -0.78 0.77
CA LEU A 230 -19.13 -1.20 1.41
C LEU A 230 -18.23 -1.96 0.42
N THR A 231 -18.79 -2.94 -0.30
CA THR A 231 -18.05 -3.71 -1.31
C THR A 231 -17.49 -2.82 -2.43
N ARG A 232 -18.30 -1.91 -3.00
CA ARG A 232 -17.84 -0.98 -4.05
C ARG A 232 -16.72 -0.07 -3.58
N TRP A 233 -16.84 0.47 -2.37
CA TRP A 233 -15.86 1.38 -1.79
C TRP A 233 -14.49 0.73 -1.62
N MET A 234 -14.42 -0.54 -1.23
CA MET A 234 -13.16 -1.28 -1.16
C MET A 234 -12.50 -1.34 -2.54
N VAL A 235 -13.25 -1.76 -3.57
CA VAL A 235 -12.74 -1.92 -4.95
C VAL A 235 -12.31 -0.58 -5.57
N SER A 236 -13.05 0.51 -5.36
CA SER A 236 -12.71 1.83 -5.91
C SER A 236 -11.47 2.45 -5.25
N HIS A 237 -11.18 2.10 -4.00
CA HIS A 237 -10.02 2.61 -3.24
C HIS A 237 -8.86 1.59 -3.16
N GLY A 238 -8.87 0.56 -4.02
CA GLY A 238 -7.76 -0.39 -4.16
C GLY A 238 -7.60 -1.41 -3.02
N TRP A 239 -8.59 -1.53 -2.13
CA TRP A 239 -8.58 -2.53 -1.06
C TRP A 239 -9.05 -3.89 -1.57
N SER A 240 -8.30 -4.94 -1.24
CA SER A 240 -8.70 -6.31 -1.53
C SER A 240 -9.85 -6.77 -0.64
N THR A 241 -10.71 -7.63 -1.17
CA THR A 241 -11.84 -8.22 -0.43
C THR A 241 -11.74 -9.73 -0.45
N TYR A 242 -12.13 -10.40 0.64
CA TYR A 242 -12.03 -11.86 0.76
C TYR A 242 -13.32 -12.47 1.32
N VAL A 243 -13.54 -13.77 1.08
CA VAL A 243 -14.62 -14.54 1.72
C VAL A 243 -14.06 -15.85 2.22
N GLN A 244 -14.18 -16.08 3.52
CA GLN A 244 -13.81 -17.35 4.10
C GLN A 244 -14.97 -18.35 3.91
N VAL A 245 -14.83 -19.22 2.90
CA VAL A 245 -15.81 -20.27 2.56
C VAL A 245 -15.33 -21.62 3.11
N CYS A 246 -15.31 -21.72 4.45
CA CYS A 246 -15.06 -22.95 5.19
C CYS A 246 -16.17 -23.18 6.22
N LYS A 247 -16.13 -24.30 6.97
CA LYS A 247 -17.15 -24.66 7.95
C LYS A 247 -17.03 -23.81 9.23
N GLU A 248 -15.82 -23.38 9.54
CA GLU A 248 -15.41 -22.60 10.70
C GLU A 248 -15.88 -21.14 10.60
N ALA A 249 -16.18 -20.68 9.38
CA ALA A 249 -16.70 -19.34 9.08
C ALA A 249 -18.14 -19.37 8.50
N GLU A 250 -18.84 -20.50 8.58
CA GLU A 250 -20.21 -20.64 8.08
C GLU A 250 -21.23 -20.19 9.13
N LEU A 251 -21.85 -19.04 8.91
CA LEU A 251 -22.91 -18.53 9.79
C LEU A 251 -24.28 -19.10 9.45
N LEU A 252 -25.14 -19.14 10.46
CA LEU A 252 -26.56 -19.48 10.37
C LEU A 252 -27.40 -18.20 10.45
N SER A 253 -28.45 -18.09 9.65
CA SER A 253 -29.37 -16.94 9.67
C SER A 253 -30.77 -17.36 9.23
N THR A 254 -31.80 -16.75 9.82
CA THR A 254 -33.20 -17.09 9.52
C THR A 254 -33.65 -16.50 8.18
N MET A 255 -34.71 -17.10 7.61
CA MET A 255 -35.35 -16.62 6.37
C MET A 255 -36.85 -16.58 6.62
N LYS A 256 -37.56 -15.59 6.06
CA LYS A 256 -38.98 -15.43 6.38
C LYS A 256 -39.79 -16.58 5.73
N PRO A 257 -40.47 -17.45 6.51
CA PRO A 257 -40.96 -18.76 6.06
C PRO A 257 -42.28 -18.70 5.28
N ASN A 258 -42.55 -17.57 4.61
CA ASN A 258 -43.81 -17.30 3.92
C ASN A 258 -43.58 -16.36 2.72
N TRP A 259 -44.65 -16.04 2.00
CA TRP A 259 -44.61 -15.23 0.77
C TRP A 259 -43.90 -13.86 0.90
N ARG A 260 -43.72 -13.31 2.12
CA ARG A 260 -42.92 -12.09 2.35
C ARG A 260 -41.45 -12.26 1.92
N PHE A 261 -40.95 -13.50 1.80
CA PHE A 261 -39.68 -13.83 1.14
C PHE A 261 -39.58 -13.21 -0.26
N LEU A 262 -40.67 -13.17 -1.04
CA LEU A 262 -40.68 -12.56 -2.38
C LEU A 262 -40.36 -11.05 -2.31
N LYS A 263 -40.90 -10.33 -1.32
CA LYS A 263 -40.56 -8.91 -1.08
C LYS A 263 -39.09 -8.75 -0.67
N GLN A 264 -38.56 -9.65 0.16
CA GLN A 264 -37.16 -9.65 0.57
C GLN A 264 -36.21 -9.86 -0.62
N VAL A 265 -36.50 -10.83 -1.50
CA VAL A 265 -35.71 -11.09 -2.71
C VAL A 265 -35.86 -9.98 -3.75
N LEU A 266 -37.05 -9.37 -3.89
CA LEU A 266 -37.26 -8.18 -4.74
C LEU A 266 -36.37 -7.01 -4.31
N ARG A 267 -36.30 -6.72 -3.00
CA ARG A 267 -35.42 -5.69 -2.43
C ARG A 267 -33.95 -5.95 -2.75
N TRP A 268 -33.47 -7.17 -2.51
CA TRP A 268 -32.10 -7.56 -2.88
C TRP A 268 -31.84 -7.43 -4.39
N THR A 269 -32.84 -7.74 -5.23
CA THR A 269 -32.74 -7.65 -6.69
C THR A 269 -32.62 -6.20 -7.17
N ARG A 270 -33.43 -5.27 -6.63
CA ARG A 270 -33.30 -3.82 -6.90
C ARG A 270 -31.93 -3.28 -6.48
N ASN A 271 -31.44 -3.67 -5.30
CA ASN A 271 -30.12 -3.26 -4.82
C ASN A 271 -28.98 -3.83 -5.67
N THR A 272 -29.13 -5.07 -6.17
CA THR A 272 -28.19 -5.70 -7.12
C THR A 272 -28.14 -4.92 -8.42
N TRP A 273 -29.29 -4.66 -9.07
CA TRP A 273 -29.34 -3.84 -10.29
C TRP A 273 -28.70 -2.45 -10.11
N ARG A 274 -29.06 -1.70 -9.05
CA ARG A 274 -28.50 -0.36 -8.81
C ARG A 274 -26.98 -0.40 -8.62
N SER A 275 -26.47 -1.35 -7.84
CA SER A 275 -25.03 -1.43 -7.60
C SER A 275 -24.25 -1.95 -8.79
N ASP A 276 -24.75 -2.98 -9.48
CA ASP A 276 -24.01 -3.67 -10.53
C ASP A 276 -23.96 -2.82 -11.80
N LEU A 277 -25.03 -2.08 -12.12
CA LEU A 277 -25.02 -1.09 -13.20
C LEU A 277 -24.02 0.06 -12.90
N ARG A 278 -23.97 0.53 -11.65
CA ARG A 278 -23.02 1.56 -11.24
C ARG A 278 -21.57 1.07 -11.40
N SER A 279 -21.24 -0.12 -10.91
CA SER A 279 -19.86 -0.62 -10.99
C SER A 279 -19.43 -0.99 -12.41
N LEU A 280 -20.32 -1.55 -13.23
CA LEU A 280 -20.00 -1.91 -14.61
C LEU A 280 -19.88 -0.70 -15.55
N PHE A 281 -20.73 0.33 -15.40
CA PHE A 281 -20.87 1.39 -16.41
C PHE A 281 -20.50 2.80 -15.93
N MET A 282 -20.60 3.10 -14.63
CA MET A 282 -20.29 4.42 -14.07
C MET A 282 -18.88 4.46 -13.44
N GLU A 283 -18.62 3.59 -12.47
CA GLU A 283 -17.35 3.55 -11.72
C GLU A 283 -16.23 2.83 -12.50
N ARG A 284 -16.56 1.73 -13.18
CA ARG A 284 -15.70 0.93 -14.06
C ARG A 284 -14.46 0.27 -13.44
N TYR A 285 -14.03 0.64 -12.23
CA TYR A 285 -12.88 0.04 -11.52
C TYR A 285 -12.90 -1.50 -11.47
N ILE A 286 -14.09 -2.11 -11.44
CA ILE A 286 -14.24 -3.57 -11.45
C ILE A 286 -13.63 -4.22 -12.70
N TRP A 287 -13.62 -3.56 -13.85
CA TRP A 287 -13.05 -4.07 -15.10
C TRP A 287 -11.52 -4.15 -15.08
N THR A 288 -10.86 -3.26 -14.35
CA THR A 288 -9.39 -3.25 -14.20
C THR A 288 -8.92 -4.10 -13.03
N SER A 289 -9.68 -4.11 -11.93
CA SER A 289 -9.28 -4.82 -10.70
C SER A 289 -9.69 -6.29 -10.69
N HIS A 290 -10.90 -6.61 -11.16
CA HIS A 290 -11.50 -7.96 -11.07
C HIS A 290 -12.30 -8.33 -12.34
N PRO A 291 -11.61 -8.63 -13.47
CA PRO A 291 -12.26 -8.82 -14.77
C PRO A 291 -13.23 -10.01 -14.82
N TYR A 292 -13.00 -11.07 -14.03
CA TYR A 292 -13.90 -12.22 -13.97
C TYR A 292 -15.16 -11.88 -13.17
N VAL A 293 -15.04 -11.12 -12.07
CA VAL A 293 -16.22 -10.57 -11.38
C VAL A 293 -17.05 -9.70 -12.32
N ALA A 294 -16.42 -8.78 -13.05
CA ALA A 294 -17.11 -7.94 -14.05
C ALA A 294 -17.86 -8.78 -15.09
N TYR A 295 -17.22 -9.82 -15.64
CA TYR A 295 -17.87 -10.79 -16.52
C TYR A 295 -19.08 -11.48 -15.86
N THR A 296 -18.96 -11.98 -14.63
CA THR A 296 -20.11 -12.63 -13.96
C THR A 296 -21.25 -11.65 -13.63
N MET A 297 -20.96 -10.38 -13.41
CA MET A 297 -21.99 -9.33 -13.23
C MET A 297 -22.71 -9.04 -14.55
N VAL A 298 -22.00 -9.05 -15.68
CA VAL A 298 -22.59 -8.95 -17.03
C VAL A 298 -23.44 -10.18 -17.39
N ASP A 299 -22.99 -11.41 -17.10
CA ASP A 299 -23.85 -12.60 -17.23
C ASP A 299 -25.15 -12.41 -16.43
N LYS A 300 -25.05 -12.05 -15.14
CA LYS A 300 -26.20 -11.85 -14.26
C LYS A 300 -27.14 -10.74 -14.72
N LEU A 301 -26.67 -9.82 -15.56
CA LEU A 301 -27.44 -8.78 -16.25
C LEU A 301 -28.32 -9.36 -17.37
N PHE A 302 -27.76 -10.23 -18.23
CA PHE A 302 -28.41 -10.77 -19.43
C PHE A 302 -29.15 -12.10 -19.23
N ASN A 303 -28.73 -12.90 -18.25
CA ASN A 303 -29.33 -14.17 -17.81
C ASN A 303 -30.89 -14.17 -17.68
N PRO A 304 -31.57 -13.09 -17.25
CA PRO A 304 -33.04 -13.06 -17.21
C PRO A 304 -33.68 -13.15 -18.60
N PHE A 305 -33.07 -12.51 -19.60
CA PHE A 305 -33.56 -12.50 -20.97
C PHE A 305 -33.29 -13.86 -21.63
N THR A 306 -32.07 -14.39 -21.50
CA THR A 306 -31.71 -15.69 -22.09
C THR A 306 -32.49 -16.85 -21.47
N LEU A 307 -32.80 -16.80 -20.17
CA LEU A 307 -33.66 -17.80 -19.51
C LEU A 307 -35.10 -17.77 -20.02
N LEU A 308 -35.64 -16.59 -20.36
CA LEU A 308 -37.00 -16.45 -20.90
C LEU A 308 -37.09 -16.78 -22.41
N ILE A 309 -35.99 -16.64 -23.16
CA ILE A 309 -35.91 -17.08 -24.57
C ILE A 309 -36.01 -18.61 -24.68
N GLY A 310 -35.49 -19.37 -23.71
CA GLY A 310 -35.51 -20.85 -23.73
C GLY A 310 -36.90 -21.46 -23.96
N PRO A 311 -37.91 -21.17 -23.11
CA PRO A 311 -39.29 -21.62 -23.32
C PRO A 311 -39.92 -21.17 -24.64
N VAL A 312 -39.61 -19.96 -25.12
CA VAL A 312 -40.13 -19.44 -26.40
C VAL A 312 -39.53 -20.21 -27.58
N PHE A 313 -38.24 -20.52 -27.54
CA PHE A 313 -37.57 -21.33 -28.55
C PHE A 313 -38.10 -22.77 -28.56
N VAL A 314 -38.31 -23.38 -27.39
CA VAL A 314 -38.92 -24.70 -27.25
C VAL A 314 -40.36 -24.73 -27.79
N ALA A 315 -41.18 -23.73 -27.47
CA ALA A 315 -42.53 -23.59 -28.02
C ALA A 315 -42.51 -23.44 -29.56
N ARG A 316 -41.58 -22.63 -30.10
CA ARG A 316 -41.38 -22.50 -31.56
C ARG A 316 -41.00 -23.84 -32.19
N LEU A 317 -40.10 -24.61 -31.59
CA LEU A 317 -39.73 -25.94 -32.09
C LEU A 317 -40.90 -26.93 -32.01
N MET A 318 -41.69 -26.91 -30.93
CA MET A 318 -42.90 -27.75 -30.81
C MET A 318 -43.94 -27.45 -31.91
N VAL A 319 -44.09 -26.19 -32.33
CA VAL A 319 -44.94 -25.81 -33.49
C VAL A 319 -44.29 -26.18 -34.83
N ALA A 320 -42.96 -26.04 -34.96
CA ALA A 320 -42.25 -26.53 -36.15
C ALA A 320 -42.38 -28.06 -36.31
N SER A 321 -42.48 -28.80 -35.22
CA SER A 321 -42.75 -30.25 -35.18
C SER A 321 -44.19 -30.66 -35.55
N THR A 322 -45.10 -29.72 -35.75
CA THR A 322 -46.45 -30.00 -36.32
C THR A 322 -46.54 -29.70 -37.82
N ILE A 323 -45.44 -29.25 -38.43
CA ILE A 323 -45.33 -28.98 -39.87
C ILE A 323 -44.57 -30.14 -40.53
N PRO A 324 -44.90 -30.57 -41.76
CA PRO A 324 -44.12 -31.56 -42.50
C PRO A 324 -42.66 -31.10 -42.72
N VAL A 325 -41.70 -32.03 -42.64
CA VAL A 325 -40.27 -31.72 -42.86
C VAL A 325 -40.01 -31.17 -44.28
N SER A 326 -40.81 -31.58 -45.26
CA SER A 326 -40.82 -31.05 -46.64
C SER A 326 -41.18 -29.56 -46.74
N GLU A 327 -41.84 -29.00 -45.74
CA GLU A 327 -42.27 -27.59 -45.65
C GLU A 327 -41.40 -26.78 -44.68
N GLY A 328 -40.24 -27.32 -44.27
CA GLY A 328 -39.35 -26.72 -43.27
C GLY A 328 -39.71 -27.05 -41.82
N GLY A 329 -40.59 -28.03 -41.59
CA GLY A 329 -40.91 -28.56 -40.27
C GLY A 329 -39.77 -29.35 -39.61
N TYR A 330 -39.91 -29.64 -38.32
CA TYR A 330 -38.85 -30.25 -37.51
C TYR A 330 -39.05 -31.76 -37.31
N HIS A 331 -37.99 -32.54 -37.53
CA HIS A 331 -38.04 -34.01 -37.68
C HIS A 331 -38.36 -34.81 -36.40
N LEU A 332 -38.25 -34.21 -35.21
CA LEU A 332 -38.63 -34.86 -33.94
C LEU A 332 -40.06 -34.48 -33.55
N PRO A 333 -40.86 -35.39 -32.96
CA PRO A 333 -42.17 -35.04 -32.45
C PRO A 333 -42.07 -34.11 -31.24
N TRP A 334 -43.07 -33.23 -31.07
CA TRP A 334 -43.07 -32.18 -30.04
C TRP A 334 -42.84 -32.70 -28.61
N TRP A 335 -43.30 -33.92 -28.30
CA TRP A 335 -43.16 -34.53 -26.98
C TRP A 335 -41.72 -34.94 -26.67
N ASN A 336 -40.92 -35.36 -27.67
CA ASN A 336 -39.49 -35.63 -27.49
C ASN A 336 -38.75 -34.35 -27.08
N ILE A 337 -39.08 -33.22 -27.72
CA ILE A 337 -38.47 -31.92 -27.46
C ILE A 337 -38.83 -31.43 -26.05
N LEU A 338 -40.12 -31.51 -25.68
CA LEU A 338 -40.59 -31.14 -24.35
C LEU A 338 -39.97 -32.03 -23.25
N ALA A 339 -39.95 -33.35 -23.44
CA ALA A 339 -39.35 -34.29 -22.48
C ALA A 339 -37.83 -34.05 -22.33
N SER A 340 -37.12 -33.88 -23.44
CA SER A 340 -35.67 -33.58 -23.43
C SER A 340 -35.38 -32.26 -22.72
N TYR A 341 -36.19 -31.22 -22.95
CA TYR A 341 -36.04 -29.93 -22.29
C TYR A 341 -36.30 -30.01 -20.78
N VAL A 342 -37.35 -30.74 -20.37
CA VAL A 342 -37.65 -30.97 -18.94
C VAL A 342 -36.52 -31.75 -18.27
N VAL A 343 -36.06 -32.87 -18.86
CA VAL A 343 -34.94 -33.67 -18.33
C VAL A 343 -33.66 -32.84 -18.23
N TRP A 344 -33.34 -32.03 -19.26
CA TRP A 344 -32.20 -31.13 -19.25
C TRP A 344 -32.28 -30.06 -18.17
N LEU A 345 -33.45 -29.43 -17.98
CA LEU A 345 -33.67 -28.47 -16.89
C LEU A 345 -33.52 -29.13 -15.52
N PHE A 346 -34.12 -30.31 -15.30
CA PHE A 346 -33.98 -31.02 -14.04
C PHE A 346 -32.52 -31.40 -13.77
N ALA A 347 -31.81 -32.01 -14.73
CA ALA A 347 -30.42 -32.38 -14.58
C ALA A 347 -29.51 -31.16 -14.28
N THR A 348 -29.55 -30.13 -15.13
CA THR A 348 -28.66 -28.95 -15.00
C THR A 348 -28.95 -28.09 -13.77
N ARG A 349 -30.22 -28.00 -13.34
CA ARG A 349 -30.59 -27.24 -12.13
C ARG A 349 -30.32 -28.01 -10.86
N THR A 350 -30.52 -29.34 -10.85
CA THR A 350 -30.16 -30.21 -9.71
C THR A 350 -28.65 -30.26 -9.51
N ALA A 351 -27.87 -30.32 -10.59
CA ALA A 351 -26.40 -30.33 -10.53
C ALA A 351 -25.83 -29.13 -9.75
N LYS A 352 -26.39 -27.93 -9.92
CA LYS A 352 -25.98 -26.72 -9.17
C LYS A 352 -26.41 -26.72 -7.69
N LEU A 353 -27.28 -27.65 -7.28
CA LEU A 353 -27.76 -27.81 -5.91
C LEU A 353 -27.13 -28.99 -5.16
N LEU A 354 -26.27 -29.78 -5.82
CA LEU A 354 -25.63 -30.97 -5.22
C LEU A 354 -24.98 -30.70 -3.85
N PRO A 355 -24.25 -29.59 -3.58
CA PRO A 355 -23.67 -29.35 -2.25
C PRO A 355 -24.71 -29.14 -1.14
N HIS A 356 -25.92 -28.65 -1.47
CA HIS A 356 -27.04 -28.60 -0.52
C HIS A 356 -27.66 -30.00 -0.33
N LEU A 357 -27.95 -30.67 -1.45
CA LEU A 357 -28.60 -31.99 -1.45
C LEU A 357 -27.73 -33.09 -0.82
N TRP A 358 -26.41 -32.92 -0.79
CA TRP A 358 -25.49 -33.79 -0.06
C TRP A 358 -25.69 -33.71 1.47
N HIS A 359 -26.08 -32.54 1.98
CA HIS A 359 -26.37 -32.33 3.40
C HIS A 359 -27.85 -32.58 3.76
N ARG A 360 -28.76 -32.37 2.79
CA ARG A 360 -30.22 -32.55 2.95
C ARG A 360 -30.84 -33.17 1.69
N PRO A 361 -30.66 -34.47 1.45
CA PRO A 361 -31.18 -35.13 0.24
C PRO A 361 -32.71 -35.09 0.15
N GLN A 362 -33.41 -35.04 1.30
CA GLN A 362 -34.87 -34.92 1.38
C GLN A 362 -35.41 -33.63 0.74
N ASP A 363 -34.59 -32.57 0.64
CA ASP A 363 -35.02 -31.30 0.07
C ASP A 363 -35.15 -31.36 -1.48
N ILE A 364 -34.75 -32.47 -2.12
CA ILE A 364 -34.85 -32.72 -3.57
C ILE A 364 -36.28 -32.57 -4.11
N ILE A 365 -37.29 -32.86 -3.29
CA ILE A 365 -38.72 -32.69 -3.61
C ILE A 365 -39.09 -31.23 -3.96
N HIS A 366 -38.25 -30.25 -3.58
CA HIS A 366 -38.44 -28.84 -3.87
C HIS A 366 -37.70 -28.35 -5.13
N VAL A 367 -36.96 -29.21 -5.84
CA VAL A 367 -36.33 -28.87 -7.14
C VAL A 367 -37.36 -28.42 -8.20
N PRO A 368 -38.54 -29.03 -8.38
CA PRO A 368 -39.56 -28.52 -9.31
C PRO A 368 -39.99 -27.08 -8.97
N ALA A 369 -40.19 -26.80 -7.67
CA ALA A 369 -40.54 -25.47 -7.19
C ALA A 369 -39.39 -24.47 -7.43
N PHE A 370 -38.13 -24.89 -7.31
CA PHE A 370 -36.97 -24.05 -7.63
C PHE A 370 -36.85 -23.72 -9.12
N ILE A 371 -37.18 -24.66 -10.01
CA ILE A 371 -37.20 -24.42 -11.47
C ILE A 371 -38.29 -23.40 -11.82
N LEU A 372 -39.52 -23.59 -11.33
CA LEU A 372 -40.64 -22.64 -11.52
C LEU A 372 -40.32 -21.26 -10.93
N PHE A 373 -39.77 -21.23 -9.71
CA PHE A 373 -39.31 -20.01 -9.06
C PHE A 373 -38.17 -19.33 -9.84
N GLY A 374 -37.34 -20.08 -10.57
CA GLY A 374 -36.31 -19.54 -11.46
C GLY A 374 -36.88 -18.67 -12.59
N TYR A 375 -37.96 -19.13 -13.24
CA TYR A 375 -38.65 -18.35 -14.28
C TYR A 375 -39.39 -17.14 -13.70
N TYR A 376 -40.11 -17.33 -12.59
CA TYR A 376 -40.70 -16.21 -11.83
C TYR A 376 -39.63 -15.16 -11.45
N PHE A 377 -38.45 -15.61 -11.00
CA PHE A 377 -37.35 -14.74 -10.61
C PHE A 377 -36.73 -13.97 -11.79
N ALA A 378 -36.76 -14.52 -13.01
CA ALA A 378 -36.38 -13.77 -14.22
C ALA A 378 -37.39 -12.65 -14.53
N ILE A 379 -38.69 -12.94 -14.50
CA ILE A 379 -39.75 -11.93 -14.68
C ILE A 379 -39.65 -10.85 -13.58
N MET A 380 -39.46 -11.27 -12.33
CA MET A 380 -39.27 -10.36 -11.19
C MET A 380 -37.99 -9.51 -11.30
N LYS A 381 -36.93 -10.03 -11.93
CA LYS A 381 -35.72 -9.24 -12.26
C LYS A 381 -36.03 -8.14 -13.26
N LEU A 382 -36.84 -8.39 -14.29
CA LEU A 382 -37.28 -7.36 -15.24
C LEU A 382 -38.18 -6.30 -14.56
N TYR A 383 -39.13 -6.74 -13.74
CA TYR A 383 -39.93 -5.82 -12.92
C TYR A 383 -39.09 -4.97 -11.95
N ALA A 384 -38.05 -5.56 -11.35
CA ALA A 384 -37.11 -4.84 -10.50
C ALA A 384 -36.33 -3.75 -11.26
N LEU A 385 -35.92 -4.02 -12.52
CA LEU A 385 -35.24 -3.06 -13.39
C LEU A 385 -36.14 -1.84 -13.72
N CYS A 386 -37.44 -2.05 -13.91
CA CYS A 386 -38.41 -0.95 -14.09
C CYS A 386 -38.75 -0.20 -12.79
N THR A 387 -38.35 -0.70 -11.62
CA THR A 387 -38.72 -0.15 -10.30
C THR A 387 -37.53 0.18 -9.41
N LEU A 388 -36.39 0.61 -10.00
CA LEU A 388 -35.18 0.97 -9.26
C LEU A 388 -35.30 2.26 -8.42
N HIS A 389 -36.32 3.09 -8.68
CA HIS A 389 -36.67 4.27 -7.89
C HIS A 389 -37.15 3.93 -6.46
N GLU A 390 -37.51 2.67 -6.20
CA GLU A 390 -37.85 2.16 -4.88
C GLU A 390 -36.58 1.91 -4.05
N THR A 391 -36.33 2.77 -3.05
CA THR A 391 -35.10 2.75 -2.23
C THR A 391 -35.31 2.42 -0.75
N GLY A 392 -36.56 2.45 -0.28
CA GLY A 392 -36.90 2.24 1.14
C GLY A 392 -36.57 0.84 1.69
N TRP A 393 -36.48 0.75 3.02
CA TRP A 393 -36.16 -0.48 3.76
C TRP A 393 -37.38 -1.42 3.91
N GLY A 394 -38.07 -1.66 2.79
CA GLY A 394 -39.46 -2.14 2.71
C GLY A 394 -39.73 -3.60 3.12
N THR A 395 -39.56 -3.93 4.41
CA THR A 395 -40.10 -5.15 5.04
C THR A 395 -40.62 -4.97 6.48
N ARG A 396 -40.15 -3.95 7.22
CA ARG A 396 -40.70 -3.54 8.53
C ARG A 396 -41.59 -2.29 8.34
N ALA A 397 -42.58 -2.07 9.21
CA ALA A 397 -43.49 -0.91 9.16
C ALA A 397 -42.95 0.26 10.00
N GLY A 398 -43.40 1.50 9.72
CA GLY A 398 -43.07 2.69 10.52
C GLY A 398 -41.78 3.44 10.14
N ILE A 399 -41.11 3.05 9.06
CA ILE A 399 -39.83 3.65 8.62
C ILE A 399 -40.09 4.96 7.88
N GLY A 400 -39.50 6.07 8.35
CA GLY A 400 -39.60 7.40 7.75
C GLY A 400 -38.77 7.59 6.48
N ASP A 401 -38.86 8.79 5.87
CA ASP A 401 -38.08 9.14 4.68
C ASP A 401 -36.57 9.20 4.97
N ALA A 402 -35.79 8.69 4.02
CA ALA A 402 -34.33 8.71 4.02
C ALA A 402 -33.76 10.13 4.15
N SER A 403 -34.31 11.04 3.35
CA SER A 403 -33.85 12.43 3.22
C SER A 403 -34.12 13.19 4.52
N ALA A 404 -35.35 13.09 5.05
CA ALA A 404 -35.72 13.68 6.33
C ALA A 404 -34.86 13.15 7.50
N ALA A 405 -34.67 11.83 7.59
CA ALA A 405 -33.85 11.23 8.65
C ALA A 405 -32.38 11.68 8.58
N THR A 406 -31.82 11.84 7.38
CA THR A 406 -30.43 12.27 7.17
C THR A 406 -30.27 13.76 7.46
N ALA A 407 -31.21 14.60 7.00
CA ALA A 407 -31.21 16.04 7.28
C ALA A 407 -31.34 16.36 8.77
N ALA A 408 -32.24 15.67 9.49
CA ALA A 408 -32.39 15.83 10.94
C ALA A 408 -31.18 15.35 11.72
N ALA A 409 -30.51 14.27 11.29
CA ALA A 409 -29.24 13.83 11.88
C ALA A 409 -28.11 14.84 11.66
N ALA A 410 -28.04 15.47 10.48
CA ALA A 410 -27.07 16.54 10.20
C ALA A 410 -27.33 17.78 11.07
N GLN A 411 -28.60 18.19 11.22
CA GLN A 411 -29.01 19.28 12.11
C GLN A 411 -28.60 19.01 13.58
N ALA A 412 -28.84 17.79 14.07
CA ALA A 412 -28.44 17.41 15.43
C ALA A 412 -26.91 17.38 15.64
N ASP A 413 -26.13 16.97 14.65
CA ASP A 413 -24.66 17.06 14.70
C ASP A 413 -24.18 18.53 14.67
N THR A 414 -24.82 19.44 13.91
CA THR A 414 -24.50 20.88 13.96
C THR A 414 -24.84 21.51 15.31
N THR A 415 -26.02 21.28 15.87
CA THR A 415 -26.39 21.85 17.18
C THR A 415 -25.46 21.36 18.30
N ARG A 416 -25.03 20.09 18.26
CA ARG A 416 -24.02 19.55 19.20
C ARG A 416 -22.63 20.15 19.03
N LEU A 417 -22.28 20.66 17.85
CA LEU A 417 -21.03 21.41 17.63
C LEU A 417 -21.17 22.83 18.16
N GLU A 418 -22.29 23.49 17.92
CA GLU A 418 -22.62 24.82 18.46
C GLU A 418 -22.64 24.82 19.99
N GLU A 419 -23.27 23.83 20.63
CA GLU A 419 -23.24 23.64 22.09
C GLU A 419 -21.81 23.45 22.62
N LYS A 420 -20.98 22.64 21.95
CA LYS A 420 -19.57 22.43 22.36
C LYS A 420 -18.73 23.69 22.22
N VAL A 421 -18.96 24.52 21.21
CA VAL A 421 -18.30 25.82 21.04
C VAL A 421 -18.80 26.82 22.10
N ALA A 422 -20.09 26.84 22.41
CA ALA A 422 -20.66 27.68 23.46
C ALA A 422 -20.10 27.34 24.86
N VAL A 423 -20.03 26.04 25.19
CA VAL A 423 -19.41 25.55 26.45
C VAL A 423 -17.90 25.83 26.47
N GLY A 424 -17.21 25.76 25.33
CA GLY A 424 -15.80 26.16 25.21
C GLY A 424 -15.58 27.65 25.52
N ASN A 425 -16.42 28.54 24.97
CA ASN A 425 -16.33 29.98 25.21
C ASN A 425 -16.73 30.38 26.65
N ALA A 426 -17.62 29.63 27.30
CA ALA A 426 -17.97 29.87 28.70
C ALA A 426 -16.79 29.68 29.69
N GLY A 427 -15.72 29.00 29.27
CA GLY A 427 -14.51 28.79 30.08
C GLY A 427 -13.51 29.95 30.13
N TYR A 428 -13.64 30.97 29.27
CA TYR A 428 -12.69 32.09 29.18
C TYR A 428 -13.31 33.45 29.53
N GLY A 429 -13.63 33.62 30.81
CA GLY A 429 -14.05 34.91 31.35
C GLY A 429 -12.88 35.90 31.49
N GLY A 430 -12.80 36.87 30.59
CA GLY A 430 -12.16 38.16 30.86
C GLY A 430 -10.80 38.44 30.18
N TYR A 431 -10.83 38.81 28.90
CA TYR A 431 -9.99 39.89 28.37
C TYR A 431 -10.77 40.69 27.33
N GLN A 432 -10.95 41.99 27.57
CA GLN A 432 -11.50 42.92 26.58
C GLN A 432 -10.35 43.44 25.68
N GLN A 433 -10.55 43.41 24.37
CA GLN A 433 -9.78 44.20 23.39
C GLN A 433 -10.74 44.86 22.40
N PRO A 434 -10.38 46.03 21.83
CA PRO A 434 -11.35 46.96 21.23
C PRO A 434 -11.73 46.65 19.78
N GLU A 435 -12.83 47.28 19.34
CA GLU A 435 -13.37 47.17 17.98
C GLU A 435 -12.44 47.73 16.89
N PRO A 436 -12.36 47.05 15.73
CA PRO A 436 -12.09 47.67 14.43
C PRO A 436 -13.39 48.05 13.73
N GLN A 437 -13.41 49.22 13.09
CA GLN A 437 -14.61 49.86 12.53
C GLN A 437 -15.17 49.17 11.27
N GLN A 438 -16.46 49.37 11.01
CA GLN A 438 -17.19 48.85 9.85
C GLN A 438 -16.67 49.46 8.51
N GLY A 439 -16.50 48.64 7.46
CA GLY A 439 -15.79 49.07 6.24
C GLY A 439 -16.18 48.37 4.92
N PHE A 440 -17.46 48.46 4.52
CA PHE A 440 -17.97 48.32 3.13
C PHE A 440 -17.75 47.03 2.29
N ARG A 441 -18.91 46.44 1.91
CA ARG A 441 -19.26 45.85 0.58
C ARG A 441 -18.48 44.65 0.01
N GLN A 442 -19.19 43.53 -0.08
CA GLN A 442 -19.19 42.67 -1.27
C GLN A 442 -19.79 43.44 -2.48
N PRO A 443 -19.55 42.99 -3.74
CA PRO A 443 -20.67 42.28 -4.39
C PRO A 443 -20.29 41.11 -5.33
N GLN A 444 -21.12 40.07 -5.27
CA GLN A 444 -21.72 39.29 -6.37
C GLN A 444 -20.90 38.75 -7.56
N ALA A 445 -21.26 37.52 -7.96
CA ALA A 445 -20.86 36.91 -9.23
C ALA A 445 -21.78 37.30 -10.40
N TYR A 446 -21.22 37.28 -11.61
CA TYR A 446 -21.92 37.22 -12.90
C TYR A 446 -21.03 36.44 -13.89
N GLY A 447 -21.59 36.00 -15.02
CA GLY A 447 -20.82 35.35 -16.09
C GLY A 447 -21.51 35.44 -17.45
N GLY A 448 -20.75 35.20 -18.53
CA GLY A 448 -21.31 35.06 -19.88
C GLY A 448 -20.40 35.49 -21.04
N TYR A 449 -20.10 34.52 -21.92
CA TYR A 449 -19.90 34.62 -23.37
C TYR A 449 -18.66 35.27 -24.04
N ASN A 450 -18.04 34.42 -24.88
CA ASN A 450 -17.54 34.65 -26.25
C ASN A 450 -16.09 35.11 -26.56
N GLN A 451 -15.68 34.66 -27.77
CA GLN A 451 -14.37 34.62 -28.44
C GLN A 451 -14.21 35.84 -29.42
N PRO A 452 -13.14 36.00 -30.28
CA PRO A 452 -12.04 35.08 -30.64
C PRO A 452 -10.62 35.70 -30.82
N ALA A 453 -9.70 34.92 -31.43
CA ALA A 453 -8.35 35.26 -31.94
C ALA A 453 -7.21 35.43 -30.90
N GLN A 454 -5.92 35.12 -31.15
CA GLN A 454 -5.25 34.58 -32.36
C GLN A 454 -3.94 33.79 -32.05
N ASP A 455 -3.58 32.88 -32.98
CA ASP A 455 -2.25 32.34 -33.39
C ASP A 455 -1.13 31.85 -32.44
N SER A 456 -0.62 30.65 -32.79
CA SER A 456 0.79 30.15 -32.76
C SER A 456 1.12 28.96 -31.84
N PRO A 457 1.39 27.75 -32.38
CA PRO A 457 1.92 26.61 -31.63
C PRO A 457 3.44 26.42 -31.81
N PHE A 458 4.17 26.23 -30.71
CA PHE A 458 5.56 25.73 -30.76
C PHE A 458 5.61 24.20 -30.78
N ARG A 459 6.52 23.64 -31.57
CA ARG A 459 6.68 22.21 -31.80
C ARG A 459 8.16 21.91 -32.05
N ASP A 460 8.90 21.54 -31.01
CA ASP A 460 10.33 21.25 -31.14
C ASP A 460 10.56 19.85 -31.72
N GLU A 461 11.29 19.79 -32.83
CA GLU A 461 11.67 18.55 -33.49
C GLU A 461 13.00 18.01 -32.94
N MET A 462 13.07 16.69 -32.78
CA MET A 462 14.28 16.00 -32.35
C MET A 462 14.95 15.35 -33.58
N SER A 463 16.15 15.79 -33.96
CA SER A 463 16.92 15.21 -35.05
C SER A 463 18.40 15.00 -34.66
N PRO A 464 19.12 14.04 -35.28
CA PRO A 464 20.35 13.49 -34.69
C PRO A 464 21.64 14.13 -35.23
N PHE A 465 22.68 14.13 -34.39
CA PHE A 465 24.06 14.37 -34.83
C PHE A 465 24.58 13.20 -35.69
N ARG A 466 25.45 13.53 -36.64
CA ARG A 466 26.17 12.59 -37.50
C ARG A 466 27.61 13.07 -37.66
N ASP A 467 28.56 12.15 -37.77
CA ASP A 467 29.99 12.44 -37.88
C ASP A 467 30.36 13.09 -39.23
N ASP A 468 31.46 13.85 -39.26
CA ASP A 468 32.41 13.76 -40.38
C ASP A 468 33.87 14.09 -39.94
N SER A 469 34.77 13.79 -40.87
CA SER A 469 36.23 13.58 -40.86
C SER A 469 37.13 14.83 -40.73
N GLY A 470 38.46 14.63 -40.76
CA GLY A 470 39.42 15.74 -40.86
C GLY A 470 40.92 15.36 -40.89
N GLY A 471 41.58 15.37 -39.71
CA GLY A 471 43.05 15.30 -39.58
C GLY A 471 43.77 16.60 -39.97
N PRO A 472 45.12 16.63 -40.11
CA PRO A 472 46.11 15.59 -39.79
C PRO A 472 47.32 16.11 -38.94
N ASN A 473 48.38 15.28 -38.86
CA ASN A 473 49.78 15.54 -38.45
C ASN A 473 50.24 15.28 -37.00
N THR A 474 51.23 14.38 -36.93
CA THR A 474 52.20 14.06 -35.86
C THR A 474 53.52 14.88 -36.10
N PRO A 475 54.70 14.71 -35.45
CA PRO A 475 55.18 13.62 -34.56
C PRO A 475 56.07 14.06 -33.35
N TYR A 476 56.85 13.10 -32.81
CA TYR A 476 57.82 13.14 -31.68
C TYR A 476 57.20 13.14 -30.26
N ARG A 477 57.58 12.30 -29.27
CA ARG A 477 58.73 11.39 -28.94
C ARG A 477 59.68 11.96 -27.87
N ASP A 478 59.91 11.14 -26.85
CA ASP A 478 60.58 11.41 -25.57
C ASP A 478 62.11 11.58 -25.65
N ASN A 479 62.71 12.34 -24.70
CA ASN A 479 63.56 11.78 -23.63
C ASN A 479 64.27 12.84 -22.73
N HIS A 480 64.45 12.49 -21.44
CA HIS A 480 65.50 12.98 -20.49
C HIS A 480 65.53 14.49 -20.12
N SER A 481 66.16 14.98 -19.02
CA SER A 481 66.62 14.49 -17.69
C SER A 481 67.19 15.72 -16.89
N ASP A 482 67.59 15.74 -15.61
CA ASP A 482 67.60 14.81 -14.46
C ASP A 482 67.64 15.62 -13.11
N GLU A 483 68.10 15.04 -12.00
CA GLU A 483 68.44 15.65 -10.68
C GLU A 483 67.27 16.15 -9.79
N GLY A 484 67.30 16.06 -8.45
CA GLY A 484 68.25 15.41 -7.54
C GLY A 484 67.94 15.69 -6.04
N GLY A 485 68.50 14.89 -5.11
CA GLY A 485 68.62 15.22 -3.66
C GLY A 485 67.68 14.51 -2.66
N ALA A 486 68.28 13.85 -1.65
CA ALA A 486 67.62 13.31 -0.44
C ALA A 486 68.61 13.29 0.76
N PRO A 487 68.14 13.33 2.03
CA PRO A 487 68.43 12.22 2.99
C PRO A 487 67.20 11.83 3.87
N VAL A 488 66.90 10.55 4.19
CA VAL A 488 67.45 9.67 5.26
C VAL A 488 67.07 10.15 6.70
N HIS A 489 66.55 9.37 7.67
CA HIS A 489 66.21 7.93 7.88
C HIS A 489 64.67 7.75 8.15
N GLY A 490 64.04 6.56 8.26
CA GLY A 490 64.48 5.18 8.00
C GLY A 490 64.03 4.15 9.07
N SER A 491 63.13 3.21 8.73
CA SER A 491 62.99 1.89 9.39
C SER A 491 62.25 0.86 8.49
N GLN A 492 62.41 -0.43 8.81
CA GLN A 492 62.05 -1.63 8.00
C GLN A 492 60.53 -1.97 8.10
N ALA A 493 59.90 -2.92 7.37
CA ALA A 493 60.44 -4.14 6.76
C ALA A 493 59.55 -4.78 5.64
N ASN A 494 60.07 -5.89 5.09
CA ASN A 494 59.40 -7.02 4.41
C ASN A 494 58.85 -6.92 2.97
N SER A 495 59.74 -7.36 2.08
CA SER A 495 59.52 -7.96 0.75
C SER A 495 58.29 -8.86 0.55
N LYS A 496 57.65 -8.74 -0.64
CA LYS A 496 57.78 -9.72 -1.75
C LYS A 496 56.98 -9.27 -2.99
N VAL A 497 57.66 -8.92 -4.08
CA VAL A 497 57.03 -8.61 -5.38
C VAL A 497 57.71 -9.38 -6.51
N ARG A 498 56.94 -10.25 -7.19
CA ARG A 498 57.16 -10.70 -8.58
C ARG A 498 55.89 -11.35 -9.13
N VAL A 499 55.78 -11.42 -10.46
CA VAL A 499 54.65 -12.01 -11.23
C VAL A 499 53.33 -11.21 -11.19
N SER A 500 53.29 -10.04 -11.85
CA SER A 500 52.04 -9.34 -12.23
C SER A 500 51.75 -9.38 -13.75
N THR A 501 52.76 -9.59 -14.59
CA THR A 501 52.71 -9.44 -16.06
C THR A 501 51.95 -10.53 -16.84
N ARG A 502 51.23 -11.44 -16.17
CA ARG A 502 50.36 -12.46 -16.83
C ARG A 502 48.85 -12.28 -16.57
N ARG A 503 48.42 -11.31 -15.75
CA ARG A 503 46.99 -11.09 -15.47
C ARG A 503 46.26 -10.16 -16.46
N VAL A 504 46.98 -9.28 -17.16
CA VAL A 504 46.35 -8.25 -18.03
C VAL A 504 45.64 -8.88 -19.24
N CYS A 505 46.26 -9.83 -19.94
CA CYS A 505 45.59 -10.54 -21.06
C CYS A 505 44.41 -11.40 -20.61
N ALA A 506 44.48 -12.02 -19.41
CA ALA A 506 43.41 -12.88 -18.90
C ALA A 506 42.14 -12.09 -18.53
N LEU A 507 42.29 -10.86 -18.04
CA LEU A 507 41.15 -10.01 -17.66
C LEU A 507 40.36 -9.49 -18.87
N ASN A 508 41.00 -9.26 -20.02
CA ASN A 508 40.30 -8.84 -21.24
C ASN A 508 39.50 -9.98 -21.89
N LEU A 509 39.90 -11.24 -21.75
CA LEU A 509 39.14 -12.41 -22.23
C LEU A 509 37.90 -12.71 -21.38
N LEU A 510 37.85 -12.25 -20.12
CA LEU A 510 36.67 -12.39 -19.26
C LEU A 510 35.58 -11.34 -19.56
N ARG A 511 35.89 -10.28 -20.32
CA ARG A 511 34.87 -9.51 -21.06
C ARG A 511 34.42 -10.28 -22.32
N ARG A 512 33.85 -11.47 -22.13
CA ARG A 512 32.83 -11.96 -23.08
C ARG A 512 31.80 -10.85 -23.20
N ARG A 513 31.62 -10.28 -24.39
CA ARG A 513 30.53 -9.34 -24.65
C ARG A 513 29.22 -10.09 -24.42
N LYS A 514 28.59 -9.91 -23.25
CA LYS A 514 27.16 -10.22 -23.12
C LYS A 514 26.48 -9.41 -24.21
N ILE A 515 25.69 -10.08 -25.04
CA ILE A 515 24.80 -9.39 -25.98
C ILE A 515 23.74 -8.76 -25.08
N THR A 516 23.94 -7.50 -24.71
CA THR A 516 23.04 -6.72 -23.83
C THR A 516 21.93 -6.03 -24.61
N ASP A 517 21.85 -6.29 -25.92
CA ASP A 517 20.87 -5.70 -26.80
C ASP A 517 19.54 -6.45 -26.64
N LYS A 518 18.54 -5.76 -26.08
CA LYS A 518 17.14 -6.21 -26.03
C LYS A 518 16.37 -5.81 -27.31
N SER A 519 16.95 -5.02 -28.22
CA SER A 519 16.22 -4.49 -29.38
C SER A 519 15.91 -5.54 -30.45
N LEU A 520 14.88 -5.29 -31.24
CA LEU A 520 14.52 -6.12 -32.40
C LEU A 520 15.25 -5.63 -33.65
N PRO A 521 15.71 -6.53 -34.54
CA PRO A 521 16.27 -6.14 -35.83
C PRO A 521 15.30 -5.30 -36.66
N ASN A 522 15.78 -4.19 -37.26
CA ASN A 522 14.96 -3.27 -38.06
C ASN A 522 14.16 -3.96 -39.20
N ALA A 523 14.70 -5.03 -39.78
CA ALA A 523 14.03 -5.81 -40.82
C ALA A 523 12.75 -6.54 -40.33
N ILE A 524 12.58 -6.72 -39.01
CA ILE A 524 11.35 -7.24 -38.39
C ILE A 524 10.37 -6.09 -38.10
N LEU A 525 10.88 -4.95 -37.60
CA LEU A 525 10.08 -3.74 -37.31
C LEU A 525 9.36 -3.17 -38.55
N HIS A 526 9.92 -3.40 -39.75
CA HIS A 526 9.32 -2.95 -41.02
C HIS A 526 8.49 -4.03 -41.74
N ASN A 527 8.33 -5.23 -41.18
CA ASN A 527 7.53 -6.29 -41.80
C ASN A 527 6.03 -6.10 -41.45
N PRO A 528 5.12 -5.96 -42.43
CA PRO A 528 3.69 -5.75 -42.17
C PRO A 528 3.03 -6.91 -41.41
N ASP A 529 3.55 -8.15 -41.53
CA ASP A 529 3.06 -9.32 -40.79
C ASP A 529 3.16 -9.14 -39.25
N PHE A 530 4.14 -8.36 -38.79
CA PHE A 530 4.55 -8.27 -37.37
C PHE A 530 4.71 -6.83 -36.86
N ALA A 531 4.29 -5.83 -37.66
CA ALA A 531 4.48 -4.41 -37.33
C ALA A 531 3.80 -4.03 -35.99
N GLN A 532 2.62 -4.58 -35.71
CA GLN A 532 1.91 -4.31 -34.45
C GLN A 532 2.63 -4.89 -33.22
N ASP A 533 2.99 -6.18 -33.26
CA ASP A 533 3.62 -6.85 -32.11
C ASP A 533 5.03 -6.30 -31.81
N SER A 534 5.79 -5.94 -32.85
CA SER A 534 7.13 -5.36 -32.71
C SER A 534 7.09 -3.90 -32.23
N GLN A 535 6.06 -3.13 -32.58
CA GLN A 535 5.79 -1.83 -31.95
C GLN A 535 5.42 -2.01 -30.47
N MET A 536 4.50 -2.93 -30.13
CA MET A 536 4.12 -3.19 -28.74
C MET A 536 5.30 -3.63 -27.86
N TYR A 537 6.24 -4.42 -28.41
CA TYR A 537 7.47 -4.77 -27.71
C TYR A 537 8.39 -3.56 -27.50
N THR A 538 8.48 -2.66 -28.48
CA THR A 538 9.25 -1.41 -28.38
C THR A 538 8.65 -0.47 -27.32
N ASP A 539 7.33 -0.34 -27.27
CA ASP A 539 6.61 0.43 -26.24
C ASP A 539 6.86 -0.14 -24.83
N LEU A 540 6.95 -1.47 -24.68
CA LEU A 540 7.27 -2.12 -23.42
C LEU A 540 8.72 -1.84 -22.97
N LEU A 541 9.71 -1.86 -23.87
CA LEU A 541 11.09 -1.44 -23.57
C LEU A 541 11.17 0.06 -23.23
N ASP A 542 10.30 0.88 -23.80
CA ASP A 542 10.17 2.30 -23.46
C ASP A 542 9.54 2.51 -22.09
N MET A 543 8.54 1.71 -21.73
CA MET A 543 7.90 1.71 -20.42
C MET A 543 8.84 1.19 -19.33
N GLU A 544 9.60 0.13 -19.59
CA GLU A 544 10.68 -0.39 -18.74
C GLU A 544 11.68 0.72 -18.41
N ARG A 545 12.26 1.37 -19.44
CA ARG A 545 13.23 2.47 -19.27
C ARG A 545 12.67 3.65 -18.46
N LYS A 546 11.40 4.01 -18.65
CA LYS A 546 10.72 5.10 -17.90
C LYS A 546 10.44 4.70 -16.44
N LEU A 547 10.11 3.43 -16.20
CA LEU A 547 9.88 2.87 -14.87
C LEU A 547 11.19 2.80 -14.08
N ASP A 548 12.25 2.24 -14.67
CA ASP A 548 13.58 2.12 -14.04
C ASP A 548 14.18 3.48 -13.69
N TRP A 549 14.12 4.45 -14.61
CA TRP A 549 14.56 5.82 -14.32
C TRP A 549 13.77 6.44 -13.16
N THR A 550 12.44 6.22 -13.13
CA THR A 550 11.58 6.73 -12.05
C THR A 550 11.89 6.04 -10.72
N MET A 551 12.09 4.72 -10.72
CA MET A 551 12.46 3.93 -9.54
C MET A 551 13.83 4.34 -9.00
N LEU A 552 14.84 4.48 -9.86
CA LEU A 552 16.19 4.91 -9.47
C LEU A 552 16.18 6.34 -8.92
N ARG A 553 15.45 7.27 -9.56
CA ARG A 553 15.27 8.63 -9.06
C ARG A 553 14.58 8.64 -7.68
N LYS A 554 13.46 7.92 -7.52
CA LYS A 554 12.79 7.83 -6.22
C LYS A 554 13.64 7.15 -5.15
N LYS A 555 14.43 6.15 -5.51
CA LYS A 555 15.41 5.52 -4.61
C LYS A 555 16.44 6.54 -4.11
N ALA A 556 16.96 7.39 -4.99
CA ALA A 556 17.89 8.47 -4.62
C ALA A 556 17.23 9.56 -3.76
N GLU A 557 16.01 10.02 -4.11
CA GLU A 557 15.24 10.99 -3.30
C GLU A 557 15.00 10.47 -1.86
N ILE A 558 14.61 9.20 -1.72
CA ILE A 558 14.39 8.56 -0.41
C ILE A 558 15.70 8.38 0.36
N GLN A 559 16.82 8.11 -0.33
CA GLN A 559 18.14 7.99 0.28
C GLN A 559 18.70 9.33 0.79
N ASP A 560 18.51 10.43 0.06
CA ASP A 560 18.80 11.79 0.55
C ASP A 560 17.88 12.17 1.72
N THR A 561 16.60 11.79 1.66
CA THR A 561 15.65 11.98 2.78
C THR A 561 16.10 11.25 4.05
N LEU A 562 16.61 10.02 3.95
CA LEU A 562 17.21 9.30 5.08
C LEU A 562 18.48 9.96 5.63
N GLY A 563 19.22 10.72 4.82
CA GLY A 563 20.36 11.53 5.26
C GLY A 563 19.97 12.72 6.15
N ARG A 564 18.67 13.06 6.19
CA ARG A 564 18.10 14.22 6.90
C ARG A 564 17.19 13.72 8.04
N PRO A 565 17.75 13.33 9.19
CA PRO A 565 16.98 12.68 10.25
C PRO A 565 15.91 13.63 10.82
N GLN A 566 14.64 13.24 10.72
CA GLN A 566 13.53 14.02 11.24
C GLN A 566 13.45 13.90 12.76
N SER A 567 13.56 15.03 13.46
CA SER A 567 13.26 15.13 14.88
C SER A 567 11.76 15.20 15.12
N VAL A 568 11.26 14.41 16.06
CA VAL A 568 9.86 14.43 16.48
C VAL A 568 9.77 14.77 17.96
N GLU A 569 8.78 15.57 18.33
CA GLU A 569 8.52 15.95 19.72
C GLU A 569 7.73 14.86 20.45
N ARG A 570 8.16 14.60 21.70
CA ARG A 570 7.57 13.62 22.62
C ARG A 570 7.63 14.16 24.04
N THR A 571 6.65 13.80 24.87
CA THR A 571 6.64 14.17 26.29
C THR A 571 7.29 13.07 27.12
N LEU A 572 8.36 13.40 27.84
CA LEU A 572 8.94 12.58 28.88
C LEU A 572 8.31 12.98 30.22
N ARG A 573 7.64 12.04 30.89
CA ARG A 573 7.15 12.22 32.25
C ARG A 573 8.19 11.73 33.25
N ILE A 574 8.71 12.65 34.05
CA ILE A 574 9.68 12.40 35.13
C ILE A 574 8.90 12.23 36.44
N PHE A 575 9.30 11.27 37.26
CA PHE A 575 8.71 10.99 38.56
C PHE A 575 9.75 11.18 39.68
N LEU A 576 9.36 11.90 40.73
CA LEU A 576 10.07 11.92 42.01
C LEU A 576 9.20 11.27 43.10
N SER A 577 9.75 10.26 43.76
CA SER A 577 9.21 9.70 45.00
C SER A 577 10.33 9.45 45.99
N HIS A 578 9.98 9.32 47.26
CA HIS A 578 10.90 8.87 48.29
C HIS A 578 10.28 7.74 49.11
N THR A 579 11.10 6.86 49.66
CA THR A 579 10.71 5.83 50.62
C THR A 579 11.58 5.94 51.87
N VAL A 580 10.99 5.78 53.04
CA VAL A 580 11.66 5.93 54.33
C VAL A 580 11.72 4.59 55.06
N SER A 581 12.84 4.33 55.74
CA SER A 581 13.17 3.03 56.33
C SER A 581 13.92 3.22 57.65
N GLY A 582 13.57 2.45 58.68
CA GLY A 582 14.22 2.55 59.99
C GLY A 582 13.87 3.83 60.76
N GLN A 583 12.78 4.50 60.39
CA GLN A 583 12.29 5.67 61.14
C GLN A 583 11.61 5.22 62.43
N ALA A 584 11.68 6.02 63.50
CA ALA A 584 11.20 5.64 64.83
C ALA A 584 9.72 5.22 64.89
N TRP A 585 8.88 5.76 63.99
CA TRP A 585 7.46 5.42 63.88
C TRP A 585 7.17 4.09 63.15
N GLN A 586 8.19 3.45 62.55
CA GLN A 586 8.05 2.20 61.78
C GLN A 586 8.39 0.94 62.59
N GLY A 587 8.99 1.08 63.77
CA GLY A 587 9.36 -0.05 64.63
C GLY A 587 8.21 -0.54 65.53
N PRO A 588 8.25 -1.80 66.00
CA PRO A 588 7.37 -2.26 67.07
C PRO A 588 7.69 -1.53 68.39
N PRO A 589 6.70 -1.20 69.24
CA PRO A 589 6.93 -0.35 70.41
C PRO A 589 7.88 -0.90 71.49
N ASP A 590 7.98 -2.23 71.61
CA ASP A 590 8.60 -2.91 72.77
C ASP A 590 10.07 -3.34 72.56
N LEU A 591 10.76 -2.81 71.54
CA LEU A 591 12.18 -3.08 71.30
C LEU A 591 13.00 -1.78 71.21
N THR A 592 13.32 -1.22 72.37
CA THR A 592 14.50 -0.36 72.53
C THR A 592 15.78 -1.20 72.52
N ASP A 593 16.88 -0.58 72.07
CA ASP A 593 18.27 -1.08 72.12
C ASP A 593 18.59 -2.38 71.34
N ALA A 594 18.79 -2.24 70.03
CA ALA A 594 20.14 -2.35 69.44
C ALA A 594 20.12 -2.08 67.92
N SER A 595 20.67 -0.95 67.47
CA SER A 595 21.01 -0.75 66.05
C SER A 595 22.30 -1.51 65.72
N ASN A 596 22.19 -2.59 64.95
CA ASN A 596 23.34 -3.39 64.55
C ASN A 596 24.16 -2.65 63.49
N PHE A 597 25.24 -1.99 63.92
CA PHE A 597 26.14 -1.24 63.04
C PHE A 597 26.77 -2.09 61.91
N ASP A 598 26.91 -3.41 62.10
CA ASP A 598 27.39 -4.36 61.07
C ASP A 598 26.31 -4.77 60.04
N THR A 599 25.01 -4.75 60.37
CA THR A 599 23.93 -5.11 59.41
C THR A 599 23.18 -3.89 58.85
N GLY A 600 23.27 -2.74 59.50
CA GLY A 600 22.59 -1.50 59.10
C GLY A 600 21.10 -1.48 59.41
N GLU A 601 20.60 -2.42 60.22
CA GLU A 601 19.22 -2.48 60.68
C GLU A 601 18.99 -1.49 61.84
N GLY A 602 17.83 -0.81 61.81
CA GLY A 602 17.45 0.19 62.83
C GLY A 602 18.05 1.59 62.63
N ILE A 603 18.84 1.84 61.58
CA ILE A 603 19.36 3.19 61.27
C ILE A 603 18.33 3.98 60.44
N PRO A 604 17.92 5.20 60.85
CA PRO A 604 16.97 6.01 60.08
C PRO A 604 17.58 6.44 58.75
N ALA A 605 16.91 6.08 57.67
CA ALA A 605 17.33 6.36 56.30
C ALA A 605 16.15 6.70 55.41
N TRP A 606 16.46 7.37 54.31
CA TRP A 606 15.54 7.61 53.21
C TRP A 606 16.21 7.30 51.86
N GLN A 607 15.36 7.00 50.88
CA GLN A 607 15.77 6.69 49.52
C GLN A 607 14.94 7.51 48.54
N LEU A 608 15.59 8.45 47.86
CA LEU A 608 15.00 9.19 46.74
C LEU A 608 15.03 8.31 45.48
N LYS A 609 13.94 8.31 44.72
CA LYS A 609 13.80 7.63 43.44
C LYS A 609 13.45 8.64 42.35
N VAL A 610 14.27 8.70 41.31
CA VAL A 610 14.09 9.55 40.12
C VAL A 610 13.86 8.63 38.93
N GLU A 611 12.64 8.53 38.42
CA GLU A 611 12.31 7.70 37.25
C GLU A 611 11.83 8.57 36.09
N GLY A 612 11.80 8.03 34.87
CA GLY A 612 11.15 8.71 33.76
C GLY A 612 10.65 7.75 32.68
N ARG A 613 9.49 8.08 32.08
CA ARG A 613 8.92 7.32 30.97
C ARG A 613 8.41 8.24 29.88
N LEU A 614 8.64 7.87 28.63
CA LEU A 614 8.02 8.55 27.49
C LEU A 614 6.52 8.27 27.52
N LEU A 615 5.69 9.31 27.33
CA LEU A 615 4.25 9.13 27.20
C LEU A 615 3.91 8.58 25.82
N GLU A 616 3.00 7.60 25.78
CA GLU A 616 2.50 7.03 24.53
C GLU A 616 1.56 8.02 23.83
N LEU A 617 1.60 8.07 22.49
CA LEU A 617 0.65 8.87 21.72
C LEU A 617 -0.75 8.25 21.78
N PRO A 618 -1.82 9.04 21.93
CA PRO A 618 -3.17 8.54 21.69
C PRO A 618 -3.27 7.99 20.25
N ASN A 619 -3.85 6.80 20.10
CA ASN A 619 -3.98 6.02 18.86
C ASN A 619 -2.71 5.30 18.33
N GLN A 620 -1.63 5.14 19.12
CA GLN A 620 -0.49 4.30 18.69
C GLN A 620 -0.79 2.79 18.87
N ARG A 621 -0.62 2.00 17.80
CA ARG A 621 -0.84 0.55 17.79
C ARG A 621 0.13 -0.20 18.70
N THR A 622 -0.36 -1.24 19.40
CA THR A 622 0.42 -2.10 20.30
C THR A 622 1.63 -2.74 19.63
N ARG A 623 1.54 -3.07 18.33
CA ARG A 623 2.62 -3.64 17.51
C ARG A 623 3.68 -2.62 17.07
N ASP A 624 3.38 -1.32 17.10
CA ASP A 624 4.33 -0.23 16.84
C ASP A 624 5.06 0.23 18.13
N LYS A 625 4.95 -0.52 19.22
CA LYS A 625 5.74 -0.31 20.45
C LYS A 625 7.19 -0.75 20.24
N SER A 626 7.98 0.12 19.59
CA SER A 626 9.45 0.02 19.58
C SER A 626 9.98 -0.10 21.02
N SER A 627 11.04 -0.88 21.23
CA SER A 627 11.69 -1.06 22.53
C SER A 627 11.85 0.27 23.27
N LEU A 628 11.15 0.44 24.39
CA LEU A 628 11.12 1.69 25.15
C LEU A 628 12.54 2.11 25.52
N ARG A 629 12.98 3.25 24.96
CA ARG A 629 14.27 3.86 25.30
C ARG A 629 14.27 4.21 26.78
N LYS A 630 15.28 3.72 27.50
CA LYS A 630 15.43 3.87 28.95
C LYS A 630 15.61 5.33 29.36
N PHE A 631 15.12 5.75 30.52
CA PHE A 631 15.16 7.13 31.01
C PHE A 631 16.54 7.81 30.86
N SER A 632 17.60 7.14 31.30
CA SER A 632 19.00 7.55 31.17
C SER A 632 19.45 7.91 29.74
N THR A 633 18.80 7.38 28.70
CA THR A 633 19.12 7.69 27.30
C THR A 633 18.67 9.09 26.87
N PHE A 634 17.78 9.74 27.62
CA PHE A 634 17.30 11.11 27.40
C PHE A 634 18.06 12.16 28.21
N ILE A 635 19.00 11.76 29.08
CA ILE A 635 19.76 12.65 29.96
C ILE A 635 21.19 12.80 29.43
N LYS A 636 21.74 14.02 29.50
CA LYS A 636 23.15 14.37 29.24
C LYS A 636 23.93 14.47 30.55
N ARG A 637 23.32 15.07 31.57
CA ARG A 637 23.78 15.08 32.96
C ARG A 637 22.59 15.25 33.91
N MET A 638 22.67 14.65 35.10
CA MET A 638 21.79 14.94 36.24
C MET A 638 22.65 15.37 37.43
N VAL A 639 22.21 16.38 38.18
CA VAL A 639 22.79 16.77 39.48
C VAL A 639 21.68 16.82 40.52
N VAL A 640 21.87 16.20 41.68
CA VAL A 640 20.98 16.33 42.83
C VAL A 640 21.72 17.03 43.95
N GLU A 641 21.22 18.20 44.36
CA GLU A 641 21.75 18.99 45.47
C GLU A 641 20.82 18.86 46.68
N PHE A 642 21.37 18.53 47.85
CA PHE A 642 20.67 18.34 49.12
C PHE A 642 21.01 19.45 50.11
N GLU A 643 19.99 20.05 50.73
CA GLU A 643 20.13 21.09 51.76
C GLU A 643 20.24 20.42 53.15
N ARG A 644 21.45 19.96 53.50
CA ARG A 644 21.78 19.35 54.82
C ARG A 644 23.05 19.96 55.40
N ASP A 645 23.23 19.89 56.72
CA ASP A 645 24.46 20.31 57.39
C ASP A 645 25.62 19.31 57.17
N PRO A 646 26.76 19.72 56.57
CA PRO A 646 27.94 18.88 56.42
C PRO A 646 28.62 18.47 57.74
N ALA A 647 28.34 19.16 58.85
CA ALA A 647 28.86 18.78 60.17
C ALA A 647 28.14 17.58 60.78
N LEU A 648 26.89 17.32 60.37
CA LEU A 648 26.07 16.21 60.86
C LEU A 648 26.11 14.98 59.93
N TYR A 649 26.39 15.16 58.63
CA TYR A 649 26.40 14.08 57.64
C TYR A 649 27.68 14.09 56.79
N PRO A 650 28.53 13.05 56.85
CA PRO A 650 29.76 12.98 56.05
C PRO A 650 29.50 12.67 54.56
N ASP A 651 28.30 12.23 54.21
CA ASP A 651 27.85 12.04 52.83
C ASP A 651 27.83 13.36 52.04
N THR A 652 28.40 13.37 50.84
CA THR A 652 28.33 14.55 49.96
C THR A 652 26.89 14.97 49.66
N ASN A 653 26.65 16.28 49.78
CA ASN A 653 25.37 16.95 49.48
C ASN A 653 25.13 17.19 47.99
N ILE A 654 26.06 16.83 47.11
CA ILE A 654 25.90 16.90 45.66
C ILE A 654 26.15 15.51 45.08
N VAL A 655 25.21 15.02 44.28
CA VAL A 655 25.32 13.76 43.53
C VAL A 655 25.18 14.07 42.04
N GLU A 656 26.29 14.00 41.30
CA GLU A 656 26.33 14.20 39.85
C GLU A 656 26.38 12.86 39.11
N TRP A 657 25.55 12.72 38.07
CA TRP A 657 25.60 11.64 37.09
C TRP A 657 25.89 12.23 35.71
N PRO A 658 27.14 12.16 35.22
CA PRO A 658 27.52 12.62 33.89
C PRO A 658 27.48 11.47 32.88
N ARG A 659 26.92 11.72 31.68
CA ARG A 659 26.92 10.72 30.60
C ARG A 659 28.22 10.78 29.79
N SER A 660 29.21 9.98 30.20
CA SER A 660 30.46 9.82 29.44
C SER A 660 30.20 9.23 28.04
N ALA A 661 30.90 9.79 27.04
CA ALA A 661 30.89 9.29 25.67
C ALA A 661 31.94 8.19 25.41
N GLN A 662 32.96 8.07 26.28
CA GLN A 662 34.05 7.09 26.14
C GLN A 662 33.69 5.73 26.75
N ASN A 663 33.00 5.73 27.89
CA ASN A 663 32.42 4.54 28.52
C ASN A 663 30.96 4.87 28.88
N PRO A 664 29.98 4.53 28.02
CA PRO A 664 28.58 4.81 28.32
C PRO A 664 28.08 3.92 29.47
N PRO A 665 27.48 4.50 30.54
CA PRO A 665 26.90 3.72 31.63
C PRO A 665 25.71 2.86 31.15
N PRO A 666 25.33 1.80 31.90
CA PRO A 666 24.19 0.97 31.55
C PRO A 666 22.88 1.78 31.47
N GLN A 667 21.98 1.35 30.59
CA GLN A 667 20.73 2.06 30.32
C GLN A 667 19.68 1.77 31.41
N LEU A 668 19.58 2.66 32.39
CA LEU A 668 18.63 2.62 33.52
C LEU A 668 17.33 3.39 33.22
N ASP A 669 16.21 2.90 33.77
CA ASP A 669 14.89 3.59 33.79
C ASP A 669 14.71 4.56 34.97
N GLY A 670 15.59 4.47 35.96
CA GLY A 670 15.56 5.34 37.13
C GLY A 670 16.83 5.28 37.94
N PHE A 671 16.99 6.26 38.83
CA PHE A 671 18.11 6.41 39.75
C PHE A 671 17.58 6.38 41.18
N THR A 672 18.28 5.65 42.05
CA THR A 672 17.96 5.55 43.49
C THR A 672 19.13 6.08 44.31
N ILE A 673 18.89 7.11 45.12
CA ILE A 673 19.89 7.68 46.04
C ILE A 673 19.42 7.40 47.46
N ARG A 674 20.17 6.55 48.19
CA ARG A 674 19.95 6.31 49.62
C ARG A 674 20.88 7.21 50.46
N ARG A 675 20.35 7.74 51.55
CA ARG A 675 21.06 8.54 52.57
C ARG A 675 20.52 8.21 53.95
N GLN A 676 21.35 8.40 54.98
CA GLN A 676 20.92 8.38 56.37
C GLN A 676 20.30 9.74 56.75
N GLY A 677 19.34 9.72 57.68
CA GLY A 677 18.68 10.92 58.20
C GLY A 677 17.21 10.72 58.57
N ASP A 678 16.81 11.49 59.58
CA ASP A 678 15.48 11.65 60.18
C ASP A 678 14.91 13.06 59.95
N MET A 679 15.78 14.07 59.79
CA MET A 679 15.37 15.46 59.57
C MET A 679 14.81 15.73 58.15
N PRO A 680 13.73 16.54 58.02
CA PRO A 680 13.20 16.98 56.73
C PRO A 680 14.28 17.66 55.86
N THR A 681 14.46 17.16 54.64
CA THR A 681 15.53 17.57 53.73
C THR A 681 14.95 18.12 52.44
N LYS A 682 15.25 19.40 52.14
CA LYS A 682 14.97 19.99 50.83
C LYS A 682 16.03 19.57 49.82
N LEU A 683 15.64 19.45 48.56
CA LEU A 683 16.56 19.15 47.47
C LEU A 683 16.13 19.80 46.15
N ARG A 684 17.08 19.93 45.23
CA ARG A 684 16.80 20.26 43.83
C ARG A 684 17.49 19.27 42.90
N VAL A 685 16.77 18.85 41.86
CA VAL A 685 17.28 18.00 40.79
C VAL A 685 17.46 18.88 39.54
N LEU A 686 18.70 19.03 39.08
CA LEU A 686 19.05 19.70 37.83
C LEU A 686 19.23 18.65 36.73
N LEU A 687 18.54 18.82 35.60
CA LEU A 687 18.53 17.89 34.48
C LEU A 687 18.94 18.58 33.17
N ASP A 688 20.12 18.22 32.65
CA ASP A 688 20.52 18.55 31.28
C ASP A 688 19.98 17.47 30.34
N ILE A 689 19.00 17.81 29.50
CA ILE A 689 18.34 16.86 28.60
C ILE A 689 19.14 16.68 27.29
N ALA A 690 19.18 15.46 26.78
CA ALA A 690 19.85 15.08 25.53
C ALA A 690 18.89 15.18 24.32
N HIS A 691 18.63 16.41 23.86
CA HIS A 691 17.83 16.68 22.66
C HIS A 691 18.55 16.20 21.38
N PHE A 692 17.79 15.72 20.40
CA PHE A 692 18.28 15.39 19.05
C PHE A 692 17.39 16.05 17.97
N PRO A 693 17.94 16.92 17.10
CA PRO A 693 19.31 17.46 17.13
C PRO A 693 19.60 18.25 18.41
N GLU A 694 20.88 18.44 18.74
CA GLU A 694 21.29 19.20 19.93
C GLU A 694 20.81 20.65 19.81
N GLN A 695 20.04 21.09 20.82
CA GLN A 695 19.54 22.46 20.92
C GLN A 695 20.52 23.35 21.68
N TYR A 696 20.57 24.61 21.26
CA TYR A 696 21.39 25.68 21.80
C TYR A 696 20.48 26.85 22.16
N ARG A 697 20.80 27.56 23.24
CA ARG A 697 20.10 28.78 23.63
C ARG A 697 20.70 29.96 22.89
N LEU A 698 19.85 30.77 22.26
CA LEU A 698 20.27 31.95 21.54
C LEU A 698 20.49 33.10 22.53
N ALA A 699 21.53 33.90 22.30
CA ALA A 699 21.67 35.22 22.92
C ALA A 699 20.45 36.11 22.58
N PRO A 700 20.03 37.04 23.48
CA PRO A 700 18.78 37.78 23.30
C PRO A 700 18.72 38.57 21.98
N GLU A 701 19.84 39.14 21.54
CA GLU A 701 19.98 39.90 20.29
C GLU A 701 19.67 39.02 19.06
N LEU A 702 20.17 37.77 19.07
CA LEU A 702 19.92 36.80 18.00
C LEU A 702 18.51 36.20 18.11
N SER A 703 18.00 36.03 19.33
CA SER A 703 16.64 35.56 19.60
C SER A 703 15.57 36.55 19.15
N GLU A 704 15.84 37.85 19.18
CA GLU A 704 14.91 38.89 18.71
C GLU A 704 14.82 38.89 17.17
N ILE A 705 15.95 38.85 16.47
CA ILE A 705 16.00 38.81 15.00
C ILE A 705 15.30 37.56 14.44
N LEU A 706 15.49 36.40 15.07
CA LEU A 706 14.97 35.11 14.59
C LEU A 706 13.62 34.72 15.18
N GLY A 707 13.15 35.41 16.24
CA GLY A 707 11.91 35.08 16.95
C GLY A 707 11.94 33.77 17.76
N VAL A 708 13.12 33.15 17.93
CA VAL A 708 13.29 31.81 18.54
C VAL A 708 14.31 31.87 19.67
N LYS A 709 13.98 31.27 20.83
CA LYS A 709 14.84 31.30 22.03
C LYS A 709 15.84 30.14 22.09
N GLU A 710 15.45 28.94 21.63
CA GLU A 710 16.25 27.72 21.69
C GLU A 710 15.99 26.84 20.46
N ASP A 711 17.03 26.51 19.69
CA ASP A 711 16.93 25.67 18.50
C ASP A 711 18.27 25.00 18.16
N SER A 712 18.29 24.12 17.15
CA SER A 712 19.51 23.50 16.66
C SER A 712 20.36 24.47 15.82
N ARG A 713 21.69 24.29 15.87
CA ARG A 713 22.66 25.07 15.07
C ARG A 713 22.30 25.14 13.57
N VAL A 714 21.73 24.08 13.00
CA VAL A 714 21.32 24.02 11.59
C VAL A 714 20.11 24.90 11.33
N ASN A 715 19.09 24.84 12.19
CA ASN A 715 17.90 25.66 12.07
C ASN A 715 18.20 27.15 12.29
N VAL A 716 19.08 27.50 13.25
CA VAL A 716 19.53 28.89 13.47
C VAL A 716 20.25 29.44 12.22
N LEU A 717 21.14 28.65 11.62
CA LEU A 717 21.81 29.04 10.37
C LEU A 717 20.83 29.20 9.21
N GLN A 718 19.84 28.31 9.08
CA GLN A 718 18.80 28.38 8.06
C GLN A 718 17.83 29.55 8.28
N GLY A 719 17.47 29.85 9.53
CA GLY A 719 16.66 31.01 9.92
C GLY A 719 17.37 32.32 9.60
N MET A 720 18.64 32.44 9.96
CA MET A 720 19.48 33.59 9.61
C MET A 720 19.63 33.74 8.09
N TRP A 721 19.79 32.64 7.35
CA TRP A 721 19.84 32.66 5.89
C TRP A 721 18.52 33.08 5.24
N ASN A 722 17.38 32.67 5.83
CA ASN A 722 16.06 33.14 5.40
C ASN A 722 15.88 34.64 5.71
N TYR A 723 16.29 35.12 6.88
CA TYR A 723 16.29 36.56 7.21
C TYR A 723 17.11 37.38 6.21
N ILE A 724 18.34 36.96 5.93
CA ILE A 724 19.24 37.59 4.93
C ILE A 724 18.58 37.68 3.54
N LYS A 725 17.84 36.64 3.13
CA LYS A 725 17.08 36.64 1.87
C LYS A 725 15.88 37.58 1.90
N THR A 726 15.04 37.50 2.93
CA THR A 726 13.83 38.33 3.07
C THR A 726 14.17 39.82 3.14
N GLN A 727 15.28 40.16 3.80
CA GLN A 727 15.78 41.54 3.89
C GLN A 727 16.69 41.94 2.70
N GLY A 728 16.89 41.06 1.71
CA GLY A 728 17.67 41.37 0.49
C GLY A 728 19.15 41.69 0.72
N LEU A 729 19.74 41.22 1.83
CA LEU A 729 21.06 41.64 2.32
C LEU A 729 22.25 40.99 1.58
N GLN A 730 22.01 39.96 0.77
CA GLN A 730 23.05 39.38 -0.09
C GLN A 730 23.38 40.33 -1.24
N ASP A 731 24.67 40.58 -1.49
CA ASP A 731 25.05 41.46 -2.60
C ASP A 731 24.68 40.85 -3.96
N LYS A 732 24.10 41.67 -4.83
CA LYS A 732 23.69 41.28 -6.19
C LYS A 732 24.88 41.08 -7.13
N SER A 733 26.01 41.73 -6.83
CA SER A 733 27.27 41.66 -7.60
C SER A 733 28.14 40.50 -7.14
N ASP A 734 28.58 40.48 -5.87
CA ASP A 734 29.27 39.32 -5.26
C ASP A 734 28.38 38.59 -4.25
N ARG A 735 27.76 37.50 -4.71
CA ARG A 735 26.92 36.61 -3.89
C ARG A 735 27.66 35.96 -2.71
N ARG A 736 28.99 36.08 -2.59
CA ARG A 736 29.78 35.63 -1.43
C ARG A 736 29.71 36.61 -0.25
N GLN A 737 29.22 37.83 -0.46
CA GLN A 737 29.16 38.90 0.53
C GLN A 737 27.72 39.20 0.96
N ILE A 738 27.55 39.47 2.25
CA ILE A 738 26.30 39.92 2.87
C ILE A 738 26.56 41.30 3.45
N ARG A 739 25.73 42.30 3.08
CA ARG A 739 25.78 43.65 3.66
C ARG A 739 24.95 43.67 4.93
N ALA A 740 25.55 43.99 6.07
CA ALA A 740 24.87 43.97 7.36
C ALA A 740 24.03 45.24 7.57
N ASN A 741 22.71 45.05 7.73
CA ASN A 741 21.84 46.05 8.33
C ASN A 741 22.17 46.22 9.83
N ASP A 742 21.57 47.22 10.49
CA ASP A 742 21.98 47.61 11.85
C ASP A 742 21.81 46.48 12.88
N GLN A 743 20.76 45.67 12.74
CA GLN A 743 20.54 44.47 13.57
C GLN A 743 21.63 43.40 13.36
N LEU A 744 21.95 43.04 12.11
CA LEU A 744 22.99 42.05 11.82
C LEU A 744 24.41 42.58 12.12
N ARG A 745 24.61 43.89 12.00
CA ARG A 745 25.85 44.61 12.33
C ARG A 745 26.16 44.55 13.82
N ALA A 746 25.14 44.66 14.70
CA ALA A 746 25.30 44.51 16.14
C ALA A 746 25.82 43.10 16.54
N ILE A 747 25.38 42.06 15.82
CA ILE A 747 25.78 40.66 16.07
C ILE A 747 27.13 40.30 15.41
N ALA A 748 27.39 40.83 14.22
CA ALA A 748 28.57 40.46 13.43
C ALA A 748 29.80 41.36 13.64
N GLY A 749 29.61 42.59 14.15
CA GLY A 749 30.69 43.58 14.31
C GLY A 749 31.31 44.07 12.99
N MET A 750 30.68 43.80 11.85
CA MET A 750 31.20 44.09 10.51
C MET A 750 30.07 44.58 9.59
N GLU A 751 30.35 45.56 8.73
CA GLU A 751 29.40 46.03 7.71
C GLU A 751 29.23 45.05 6.54
N ILE A 752 30.27 44.26 6.24
CA ILE A 752 30.29 43.27 5.17
C ILE A 752 30.75 41.94 5.76
N ILE A 753 29.90 40.91 5.62
CA ILE A 753 30.11 39.58 6.18
C ILE A 753 30.36 38.60 5.02
N PRO A 754 31.53 37.96 4.94
CA PRO A 754 31.75 36.85 4.01
C PRO A 754 30.87 35.65 4.41
N PHE A 755 30.11 35.10 3.45
CA PHE A 755 29.16 34.00 3.70
C PHE A 755 29.79 32.80 4.44
N GLN A 756 31.06 32.49 4.14
CA GLN A 756 31.82 31.42 4.80
C GLN A 756 32.03 31.63 6.30
N LYS A 757 32.04 32.88 6.79
CA LYS A 757 32.20 33.20 8.22
C LYS A 757 30.89 33.21 9.00
N LEU A 758 29.73 33.19 8.33
CA LEU A 758 28.42 33.26 8.97
C LEU A 758 28.20 32.16 10.05
N PRO A 759 28.57 30.88 9.84
CA PRO A 759 28.43 29.86 10.88
C PRO A 759 29.38 30.07 12.07
N GLU A 760 30.58 30.62 11.83
CA GLU A 760 31.57 30.92 12.87
C GLU A 760 31.10 32.07 13.77
N ILE A 761 30.53 33.12 13.17
CA ILE A 761 29.93 34.25 13.89
C ILE A 761 28.76 33.75 14.73
N LEU A 762 27.80 33.03 14.13
CA LEU A 762 26.61 32.54 14.84
C LEU A 762 26.97 31.62 16.03
N ASN A 763 28.00 30.78 15.89
CA ASN A 763 28.46 29.92 16.99
C ASN A 763 28.90 30.68 18.24
N ARG A 764 29.30 31.96 18.14
CA ARG A 764 29.68 32.80 19.29
C ARG A 764 28.47 33.28 20.10
N TRP A 765 27.28 33.27 19.49
CA TRP A 765 26.00 33.71 20.08
C TRP A 765 25.08 32.52 20.45
N LEU A 766 25.63 31.30 20.44
CA LEU A 766 24.95 30.07 20.85
C LEU A 766 25.50 29.56 22.19
N ALA A 767 24.71 29.68 23.24
CA ALA A 767 24.99 29.13 24.56
C ALA A 767 24.44 27.70 24.72
N ALA A 768 24.88 27.00 25.77
CA ALA A 768 24.22 25.79 26.21
C ALA A 768 22.77 26.11 26.68
N PRO A 769 21.80 25.18 26.52
CA PRO A 769 20.48 25.32 27.12
C PRO A 769 20.58 25.31 28.65
N LEU A 770 19.56 25.85 29.33
CA LEU A 770 19.51 25.82 30.79
C LEU A 770 19.10 24.43 31.30
N PRO A 771 19.66 23.96 32.43
CA PRO A 771 19.19 22.75 33.10
C PRO A 771 17.76 22.94 33.61
N ILE A 772 16.94 21.90 33.51
CA ILE A 772 15.61 21.86 34.12
C ILE A 772 15.79 21.66 35.63
N VAL A 773 15.30 22.58 36.45
CA VAL A 773 15.40 22.52 37.91
C VAL A 773 14.06 22.06 38.50
N LEU A 774 14.05 20.90 39.15
CA LEU A 774 12.91 20.36 39.88
C LEU A 774 13.16 20.49 41.39
N HIS A 775 12.25 21.16 42.10
CA HIS A 775 12.32 21.29 43.56
C HIS A 775 11.49 20.19 44.24
N TYR A 776 12.03 19.61 45.31
CA TYR A 776 11.37 18.55 46.08
C TYR A 776 11.78 18.63 47.56
N THR A 777 10.94 18.08 48.44
CA THR A 777 11.20 18.00 49.88
C THR A 777 10.90 16.58 50.35
N ILE A 778 11.82 16.01 51.11
CA ILE A 778 11.66 14.73 51.81
C ILE A 778 11.32 15.05 53.26
N ASP A 779 10.27 14.44 53.80
CA ASP A 779 9.89 14.54 55.21
C ASP A 779 9.84 13.14 55.84
N PRO A 780 10.88 12.71 56.58
CA PRO A 780 10.93 11.37 57.15
C PRO A 780 9.91 11.08 58.27
N MET A 781 9.25 12.12 58.78
CA MET A 781 8.23 12.00 59.82
C MET A 781 6.85 11.60 59.27
N GLN A 782 6.69 11.60 57.93
CA GLN A 782 5.46 11.20 57.26
C GLN A 782 5.66 9.88 56.48
N SER A 783 4.56 9.20 56.19
CA SER A 783 4.57 8.06 55.28
C SER A 783 4.86 8.50 53.84
N ALA A 784 5.52 7.62 53.08
CA ALA A 784 5.83 7.89 51.67
C ALA A 784 4.55 8.23 50.87
N PRO A 785 4.54 9.27 50.02
CA PRO A 785 3.34 9.70 49.33
C PRO A 785 2.85 8.63 48.35
N ASP A 786 1.56 8.30 48.47
CA ASP A 786 0.84 7.23 47.76
C ASP A 786 0.87 7.35 46.21
N ARG A 787 1.29 8.52 45.70
CA ARG A 787 1.57 8.76 44.29
C ARG A 787 2.86 9.56 44.13
N PRO A 788 3.76 9.19 43.19
CA PRO A 788 4.94 9.99 42.88
C PRO A 788 4.52 11.35 42.32
N MET A 789 5.26 12.41 42.65
CA MET A 789 5.12 13.70 41.98
C MET A 789 5.64 13.56 40.54
N ALA A 790 4.96 14.20 39.58
CA ALA A 790 5.24 14.04 38.16
C ALA A 790 5.40 15.38 37.44
N TRP A 791 6.42 15.47 36.58
CA TRP A 791 6.69 16.61 35.71
C TRP A 791 6.76 16.16 34.26
N ASP A 792 6.11 16.89 33.35
CA ASP A 792 6.13 16.63 31.92
C ASP A 792 7.10 17.56 31.20
N VAL A 793 8.05 16.98 30.48
CA VAL A 793 9.11 17.69 29.72
C VAL A 793 8.99 17.33 28.24
N GLN A 794 9.00 18.33 27.36
CA GLN A 794 9.02 18.11 25.91
C GLN A 794 10.45 17.87 25.42
N ILE A 795 10.66 16.79 24.65
CA ILE A 795 11.97 16.40 24.12
C ILE A 795 11.86 16.18 22.61
N LYS A 796 12.82 16.74 21.86
CA LYS A 796 13.01 16.47 20.43
C LYS A 796 13.91 15.25 20.27
N MET A 797 13.47 14.23 19.54
CA MET A 797 14.23 12.99 19.33
C MET A 797 14.08 12.44 17.91
N GLU A 798 15.11 11.76 17.40
CA GLU A 798 15.00 10.95 16.17
C GLU A 798 14.05 9.76 16.41
N ASP A 799 13.01 9.64 15.57
CA ASP A 799 12.12 8.48 15.54
C ASP A 799 12.82 7.29 14.83
N PRO A 800 13.20 6.23 15.56
CA PRO A 800 13.91 5.11 14.97
C PRO A 800 13.02 4.26 14.06
N SER A 801 11.69 4.29 14.26
CA SER A 801 10.75 3.45 13.51
C SER A 801 10.62 3.92 12.07
N VAL A 802 10.61 5.25 11.83
CA VAL A 802 10.59 5.84 10.49
C VAL A 802 11.86 5.45 9.72
N LYS A 803 13.02 5.62 10.36
CA LYS A 803 14.34 5.28 9.81
C LYS A 803 14.45 3.79 9.45
N GLN A 804 13.96 2.91 10.32
CA GLN A 804 13.91 1.46 10.07
C GLN A 804 12.93 1.09 8.93
N LYS A 805 11.70 1.63 8.95
CA LYS A 805 10.67 1.37 7.93
C LYS A 805 11.15 1.79 6.53
N ILE A 806 11.73 2.99 6.40
CA ILE A 806 12.28 3.48 5.12
C ILE A 806 13.55 2.69 4.74
N GLY A 807 14.41 2.34 5.71
CA GLY A 807 15.59 1.51 5.47
C GLY A 807 15.25 0.14 4.89
N ILE A 808 14.17 -0.50 5.36
CA ILE A 808 13.66 -1.77 4.81
C ILE A 808 13.15 -1.59 3.38
N LEU A 809 12.42 -0.51 3.08
CA LEU A 809 11.90 -0.23 1.73
C LEU A 809 13.02 -0.01 0.68
N LEU A 810 14.22 0.41 1.08
CA LEU A 810 15.38 0.58 0.19
C LEU A 810 16.19 -0.70 -0.06
N GLN A 811 15.97 -1.75 0.73
CA GLN A 811 16.67 -3.03 0.58
C GLN A 811 16.05 -3.84 -0.57
N ASN A 812 16.67 -3.77 -1.75
CA ASN A 812 16.35 -4.68 -2.85
C ASN A 812 16.50 -6.14 -2.38
N ASN A 813 15.47 -6.96 -2.57
CA ASN A 813 15.62 -8.40 -2.37
C ASN A 813 16.67 -8.94 -3.37
N LYS A 814 17.69 -9.62 -2.83
CA LYS A 814 18.75 -10.24 -3.64
C LYS A 814 18.20 -11.30 -4.59
N GLU A 815 17.20 -12.06 -4.12
CA GLU A 815 16.54 -13.11 -4.90
C GLU A 815 15.83 -12.53 -6.11
N SER A 816 14.91 -11.57 -5.92
CA SER A 816 14.21 -10.89 -7.02
C SER A 816 15.16 -10.16 -7.99
N THR A 817 16.29 -9.66 -7.50
CA THR A 817 17.34 -9.07 -8.36
C THR A 817 18.03 -10.13 -9.25
N LEU A 818 18.21 -11.35 -8.74
CA LEU A 818 18.74 -12.49 -9.51
C LEU A 818 17.69 -13.08 -10.47
N GLU A 819 16.40 -13.00 -10.14
CA GLU A 819 15.30 -13.42 -11.03
C GLU A 819 15.18 -12.49 -12.24
N LEU A 820 15.18 -11.17 -12.03
CA LEU A 820 15.20 -10.17 -13.11
C LEU A 820 16.41 -10.39 -14.05
N ALA A 821 17.60 -10.63 -13.50
CA ALA A 821 18.79 -10.90 -14.29
C ALA A 821 18.70 -12.19 -15.15
N LYS A 822 17.93 -13.20 -14.72
CA LYS A 822 17.63 -14.40 -15.53
C LYS A 822 16.61 -14.12 -16.62
N LEU A 823 15.57 -13.32 -16.32
CA LEU A 823 14.56 -12.92 -17.31
C LEU A 823 15.19 -12.13 -18.46
N ASP A 824 16.11 -11.21 -18.15
CA ASP A 824 16.89 -10.48 -19.15
C ASP A 824 17.76 -11.39 -20.04
N GLU A 825 18.40 -12.41 -19.44
CA GLU A 825 19.20 -13.39 -20.18
C GLU A 825 18.33 -14.26 -21.10
N ASN A 826 17.10 -14.57 -20.69
CA ASN A 826 16.10 -15.24 -21.54
C ASN A 826 15.61 -14.32 -22.67
N ILE A 827 15.29 -13.05 -22.39
CA ILE A 827 14.85 -12.06 -23.40
C ILE A 827 15.90 -11.92 -24.51
N VAL A 828 17.17 -11.73 -24.15
CA VAL A 828 18.32 -11.69 -25.06
C VAL A 828 18.43 -12.96 -25.90
N THR A 829 18.22 -14.13 -25.29
CA THR A 829 18.29 -15.43 -25.99
C THR A 829 17.13 -15.58 -26.99
N HIS A 830 15.93 -15.12 -26.64
CA HIS A 830 14.77 -15.14 -27.55
C HIS A 830 14.91 -14.14 -28.70
N ALA A 831 15.45 -12.93 -28.46
CA ALA A 831 15.73 -11.95 -29.51
C ALA A 831 16.72 -12.49 -30.56
N GLN A 832 17.80 -13.15 -30.13
CA GLN A 832 18.74 -13.83 -31.03
C GLN A 832 18.09 -14.99 -31.79
N SER A 833 17.26 -15.79 -31.14
CA SER A 833 16.52 -16.89 -31.79
C SER A 833 15.55 -16.38 -32.86
N LEU A 834 14.88 -15.25 -32.60
CA LEU A 834 14.01 -14.56 -33.53
C LEU A 834 14.79 -14.00 -34.73
N GLN A 835 15.94 -13.34 -34.51
CA GLN A 835 16.83 -12.88 -35.57
C GLN A 835 17.29 -14.04 -36.47
N ASN A 836 17.75 -15.14 -35.87
CA ASN A 836 18.14 -16.36 -36.59
C ASN A 836 16.98 -16.98 -37.39
N SER A 837 15.75 -16.92 -36.88
CA SER A 837 14.57 -17.42 -37.57
C SER A 837 14.13 -16.51 -38.72
N HIS A 838 14.25 -15.19 -38.55
CA HIS A 838 14.00 -14.21 -39.61
C HIS A 838 15.01 -14.35 -40.75
N MET A 839 16.31 -14.49 -40.45
CA MET A 839 17.33 -14.74 -41.49
C MET A 839 17.04 -16.02 -42.28
N LYS A 840 16.62 -17.11 -41.61
CA LYS A 840 16.20 -18.35 -42.27
C LYS A 840 14.95 -18.17 -43.14
N ARG A 841 13.92 -17.45 -42.69
CA ARG A 841 12.73 -17.12 -43.51
C ARG A 841 13.17 -16.36 -44.76
N THR A 842 13.97 -15.31 -44.64
CA THR A 842 14.40 -14.47 -45.77
C THR A 842 15.25 -15.25 -46.78
N PHE A 843 16.14 -16.13 -46.32
CA PHE A 843 16.92 -17.03 -47.17
C PHE A 843 16.02 -18.00 -47.95
N LEU A 844 15.10 -18.69 -47.27
CA LEU A 844 14.19 -19.64 -47.92
C LEU A 844 13.17 -18.96 -48.84
N GLN A 845 12.73 -17.75 -48.50
CA GLN A 845 11.81 -16.97 -49.32
C GLN A 845 12.49 -16.48 -50.60
N SER A 846 13.70 -15.93 -50.51
CA SER A 846 14.46 -15.52 -51.72
C SER A 846 14.86 -16.69 -52.63
N PHE A 847 15.01 -17.91 -52.09
CA PHE A 847 15.10 -19.14 -52.90
C PHE A 847 13.76 -19.50 -53.57
N ALA A 848 12.62 -19.28 -52.91
CA ALA A 848 11.30 -19.59 -53.46
C ALA A 848 10.84 -18.58 -54.53
N ASP A 849 11.22 -17.31 -54.38
CA ASP A 849 10.82 -16.21 -55.27
C ASP A 849 11.55 -16.28 -56.65
N ASP A 850 12.84 -16.61 -56.67
CA ASP A 850 13.63 -16.88 -57.90
C ASP A 850 14.75 -17.91 -57.61
N PRO A 851 14.46 -19.22 -57.71
CA PRO A 851 15.44 -20.26 -57.37
C PRO A 851 16.65 -20.27 -58.32
N GLN A 852 16.49 -19.87 -59.58
CA GLN A 852 17.59 -19.91 -60.55
C GLN A 852 18.63 -18.82 -60.23
N ARG A 853 18.18 -17.58 -60.07
CA ARG A 853 19.05 -16.46 -59.72
C ARG A 853 19.59 -16.59 -58.30
N PHE A 854 18.79 -17.12 -57.37
CA PHE A 854 19.25 -17.41 -56.02
C PHE A 854 20.40 -18.42 -56.03
N ILE A 855 20.27 -19.56 -56.72
CA ILE A 855 21.33 -20.58 -56.78
C ILE A 855 22.61 -20.01 -57.40
N GLN A 856 22.51 -19.21 -58.46
CA GLN A 856 23.68 -18.53 -59.06
C GLN A 856 24.35 -17.57 -58.06
N THR A 857 23.57 -16.71 -57.41
CA THR A 857 24.07 -15.74 -56.41
C THR A 857 24.67 -16.46 -55.19
N TRP A 858 24.09 -17.58 -54.78
CA TRP A 858 24.54 -18.39 -53.65
C TRP A 858 25.84 -19.13 -53.96
N LEU A 859 25.97 -19.73 -55.14
CA LEU A 859 27.23 -20.32 -55.61
C LEU A 859 28.33 -19.27 -55.73
N GLU A 860 28.01 -18.07 -56.22
CA GLU A 860 28.94 -16.94 -56.21
C GLU A 860 29.38 -16.54 -54.80
N SER A 861 28.44 -16.35 -53.86
CA SER A 861 28.79 -16.03 -52.46
C SER A 861 29.69 -17.11 -51.89
N GLN A 862 29.26 -18.37 -51.92
CA GLN A 862 30.00 -19.47 -51.30
C GLN A 862 31.36 -19.73 -51.97
N SER A 863 31.54 -19.39 -53.25
CA SER A 863 32.88 -19.37 -53.86
C SER A 863 33.79 -18.30 -53.25
N ARG A 864 33.30 -17.06 -53.09
CA ARG A 864 34.05 -15.94 -52.47
C ARG A 864 34.31 -16.18 -50.98
N ASP A 865 33.31 -16.74 -50.27
CA ASP A 865 33.41 -17.12 -48.86
C ASP A 865 34.49 -18.20 -48.67
N LEU A 866 34.53 -19.20 -49.56
CA LEU A 866 35.54 -20.26 -49.54
C LEU A 866 36.94 -19.76 -49.92
N GLU A 867 37.07 -18.93 -50.96
CA GLU A 867 38.33 -18.26 -51.33
C GLU A 867 38.87 -17.41 -50.17
N THR A 868 37.98 -16.72 -49.44
CA THR A 868 38.34 -15.92 -48.24
C THR A 868 38.78 -16.80 -47.07
N VAL A 869 38.12 -17.93 -46.82
CA VAL A 869 38.47 -18.88 -45.74
C VAL A 869 39.75 -19.64 -46.03
N LEU A 870 40.03 -19.98 -47.30
CA LEU A 870 41.27 -20.65 -47.70
C LEU A 870 42.46 -19.69 -47.82
N GLY A 871 42.21 -18.38 -47.95
CA GLY A 871 43.27 -17.36 -48.11
C GLY A 871 43.98 -17.41 -49.46
N SER A 872 43.41 -18.15 -50.42
CA SER A 872 43.98 -18.39 -51.75
C SER A 872 42.86 -18.56 -52.78
N GLY A 873 42.91 -17.79 -53.85
CA GLY A 873 42.14 -18.08 -55.07
C GLY A 873 42.55 -19.42 -55.69
N THR A 874 41.77 -19.92 -56.65
CA THR A 874 41.99 -21.22 -57.30
C THR A 874 43.22 -21.30 -58.24
N SER A 875 44.06 -20.26 -58.24
CA SER A 875 45.38 -20.23 -58.87
C SER A 875 46.34 -19.35 -58.04
N ASP A 876 47.55 -19.85 -57.79
CA ASP A 876 48.62 -19.29 -56.94
C ASP A 876 48.56 -17.76 -56.70
N GLY A 877 47.95 -17.36 -55.57
CA GLY A 877 47.94 -15.98 -55.08
C GLY A 877 47.14 -14.96 -55.90
N LEU A 878 46.48 -15.35 -56.98
CA LEU A 878 45.69 -14.45 -57.84
C LEU A 878 44.23 -14.37 -57.38
N THR A 879 43.70 -13.15 -57.30
CA THR A 879 42.28 -12.86 -57.00
C THR A 879 41.39 -12.95 -58.26
N ILE A 880 41.78 -13.78 -59.22
CA ILE A 880 41.16 -13.90 -60.54
C ILE A 880 40.76 -15.36 -60.74
N ARG A 881 39.55 -15.61 -61.22
CA ARG A 881 39.04 -16.97 -61.41
C ARG A 881 39.73 -17.62 -62.62
N GLN A 882 40.17 -18.88 -62.46
CA GLN A 882 40.88 -19.62 -63.53
C GLN A 882 40.07 -19.74 -64.84
N GLU A 883 38.74 -19.71 -64.75
CA GLU A 883 37.84 -19.77 -65.90
C GLU A 883 37.68 -18.43 -66.65
N GLU A 884 38.00 -17.30 -66.01
CA GLU A 884 38.07 -15.99 -66.68
C GLU A 884 39.38 -15.89 -67.48
N LEU A 885 40.49 -16.39 -66.94
CA LEU A 885 41.79 -16.55 -67.62
C LEU A 885 41.75 -17.46 -68.87
N ARG A 886 40.64 -18.17 -69.12
CA ARG A 886 40.42 -18.99 -70.32
C ARG A 886 39.65 -18.29 -71.44
N ARG A 887 39.07 -17.11 -71.18
CA ARG A 887 38.24 -16.38 -72.15
C ARG A 887 39.07 -15.31 -72.85
N SER A 888 38.99 -15.24 -74.17
CA SER A 888 39.65 -14.18 -74.96
C SER A 888 39.19 -12.77 -74.52
N GLU A 889 37.93 -12.63 -74.12
CA GLU A 889 37.33 -11.39 -73.56
C GLU A 889 38.17 -10.78 -72.42
N PHE A 890 38.76 -11.61 -71.55
CA PHE A 890 39.60 -11.15 -70.45
C PHE A 890 40.90 -10.48 -70.95
N PHE A 891 41.41 -10.95 -72.10
CA PHE A 891 42.60 -10.41 -72.77
C PHE A 891 42.28 -9.26 -73.75
N HIS A 892 41.03 -8.81 -73.81
CA HIS A 892 40.60 -7.60 -74.52
C HIS A 892 40.35 -6.41 -73.58
N LEU A 893 40.71 -6.53 -72.30
CA LEU A 893 40.57 -5.46 -71.31
C LEU A 893 41.71 -4.41 -71.42
N PRO A 894 41.48 -3.12 -71.11
CA PRO A 894 42.47 -2.06 -71.37
C PRO A 894 43.83 -2.22 -70.67
N TRP A 895 43.88 -2.89 -69.51
CA TRP A 895 45.13 -3.14 -68.77
C TRP A 895 46.08 -4.10 -69.51
N VAL A 896 45.59 -4.85 -70.52
CA VAL A 896 46.37 -5.87 -71.21
C VAL A 896 47.44 -5.25 -72.10
N GLU A 897 47.16 -4.12 -72.77
CA GLU A 897 48.15 -3.40 -73.58
C GLU A 897 49.31 -2.89 -72.71
N GLU A 898 48.99 -2.31 -71.54
CA GLU A 898 49.98 -1.87 -70.56
C GLU A 898 50.79 -3.05 -69.99
N ALA A 899 50.12 -4.15 -69.62
CA ALA A 899 50.78 -5.35 -69.11
C ALA A 899 51.71 -6.00 -70.15
N VAL A 900 51.31 -6.06 -71.43
CA VAL A 900 52.17 -6.55 -72.52
C VAL A 900 53.34 -5.59 -72.77
N ALA A 901 53.12 -4.27 -72.75
CA ALA A 901 54.19 -3.28 -72.90
C ALA A 901 55.23 -3.37 -71.76
N ILE A 902 54.78 -3.54 -70.51
CA ILE A 902 55.65 -3.76 -69.35
C ILE A 902 56.40 -5.09 -69.49
N GLN A 903 55.73 -6.17 -69.85
CA GLN A 903 56.34 -7.50 -69.97
C GLN A 903 57.35 -7.58 -71.12
N GLU A 904 57.07 -6.97 -72.26
CA GLU A 904 58.04 -6.84 -73.36
C GLU A 904 59.18 -5.88 -72.99
N GLY A 905 58.93 -4.79 -72.27
CA GLY A 905 59.97 -3.94 -71.71
C GLY A 905 60.93 -4.70 -70.80
N GLN A 906 60.40 -5.53 -69.88
CA GLN A 906 61.20 -6.41 -69.03
C GLN A 906 61.95 -7.47 -69.85
N ARG A 907 61.29 -8.11 -70.84
CA ARG A 907 61.92 -9.12 -71.71
C ARG A 907 63.04 -8.54 -72.56
N LEU A 908 62.86 -7.34 -73.11
CA LEU A 908 63.88 -6.62 -73.87
C LEU A 908 65.04 -6.17 -72.98
N ALA A 909 64.78 -5.71 -71.75
CA ALA A 909 65.83 -5.44 -70.78
C ALA A 909 66.64 -6.70 -70.44
N HIS A 910 65.97 -7.84 -70.21
CA HIS A 910 66.62 -9.13 -69.92
C HIS A 910 67.43 -9.67 -71.13
N ARG A 911 66.97 -9.38 -72.35
CA ARG A 911 67.66 -9.71 -73.61
C ARG A 911 68.85 -8.79 -73.88
N ALA A 912 68.74 -7.50 -73.56
CA ALA A 912 69.86 -6.56 -73.61
C ALA A 912 70.95 -6.92 -72.60
N SER A 913 70.58 -7.41 -71.41
CA SER A 913 71.55 -7.92 -70.41
C SER A 913 72.14 -9.29 -70.75
N THR A 914 71.82 -9.90 -71.90
CA THR A 914 72.33 -11.22 -72.32
C THR A 914 72.97 -11.25 -73.71
N GLN A 915 73.18 -10.10 -74.37
CA GLN A 915 74.10 -10.01 -75.52
C GLN A 915 75.49 -9.53 -75.06
N PRO A 916 76.58 -10.26 -75.37
CA PRO A 916 77.92 -9.71 -75.27
C PRO A 916 78.17 -8.67 -76.38
N ALA A 917 79.15 -7.78 -76.15
CA ALA A 917 79.60 -6.77 -77.11
C ALA A 917 80.52 -7.35 -78.21
#